data_AF-A0A947R636-F1
#
_entry.id   AF-A0A947R636-F1
#
_cell.length_a   1.000
_cell.length_b   1.000
_cell.length_c   1.000
_cell.angle_alpha   90.00
_cell.angle_beta   90.00
_cell.angle_gamma   90.00
#
_symmetry.space_group_name_H-M   'P 1'
#
loop_
_entity.id
_entity.type
_entity.pdbx_description
1 polymer ?
#
loop_
_entity_poly.entity_id
_entity_poly.type
_entity_poly.pdbx_seq_one_letter_code
_entity_poly.pdbx_strand_id
1 'polypeptide(L)'
;MNLPKFSVKRPIFTTMVTLIIVILGSVSLSRLRIDLLPDIELPTVSIRTEYEGASPEVMERIITQILEEVVATVPGVKDMTSESTEGRSDIRVTFSWGTKIDTAALDLQSRIEDEIDELPEDVSRPRIRKFDVNSFPVVLLGVSSNLDPVEMTQLIENQIRYRFARLNGVAQVDLWGGFNREVRVELDHERLKALGIPLSQIVNSIRNANIDLPAGSIESGRFDVTLRAPAEFIDLSQIRDTVVATYDGAAVTLGQIADVKDTYEKLTRMVRVNGERGIRVAIRKQADANTVEVSKNILAEIDKANAAFPQLHIVPVINQGNFIERSITNVAQSVMYGGGFAIIVLLFFLRNIRSTVVISLSIPISIIATFALVYFGGFTLNLMTLGGLALGVGMMVDSSIVVLENIFRRQIENHESPEIASVEGTQEVSSAIIASTITTLVIFLPLIFVKGVSGILFKELAYVIIFSLVCSLLVSLSLVPMLASKLIHRLETHRNNRPLWIKNMAAHAETFFNELDSRYKTLLHWVLKNRMITIGVTAIILTLSLLLLPLIGTEFLPPSDEGEVRVTGEMEVGTRLDLIDRQTRMMEDIVYKNVPEMVSAVASSRGAETPEGEIRLSLLPSIKRNRSNIEIADDLRKKLINSIPGMKIRTRAPQGQFILERILGGDEGVTIDIRGFDLDTLEILSQKVAEAISDVPGITDIDSSQKKGMPQEEIHVDRHKIADLGLSVRDVTEMLKTAVAGSTAGEYRSEGNSYRIFVQLKDAEKRSLDDILDLTLGTPSGDRIALRNVVATEKGEGPAVINRKDQQRIVTVKANVSGRDLGSVTKDIQAVLSRIPRPVGYDLNLSGNYEEQQKSTRELLISLVLALILVYMVLACQYESLKNPLVVMFSVPVAAVGVLITLFLTKTTLNVQSYIGCIMLGGIVVNNAILLVDQAGQLVHKGLSVRDAVSEAGRRRLRPILMTTLTTIFGLLPLALGIGEGADAQAPLARAVVGGLTGSTLITLVLIPAVYSLFHPEKKESPN
;
A
#
# COMPACT_ATOMS: atom_id res chain seq x y z
N MET A 1 44.89 13.44 -7.35
CA MET A 1 44.60 14.89 -7.29
C MET A 1 44.08 15.23 -5.91
N ASN A 2 44.60 16.26 -5.27
CA ASN A 2 44.23 16.62 -3.89
C ASN A 2 43.03 17.58 -3.93
N LEU A 3 41.81 17.03 -3.83
CA LEU A 3 40.54 17.76 -3.98
C LEU A 3 40.40 18.97 -3.01
N PRO A 4 40.82 18.87 -1.73
CA PRO A 4 40.84 20.01 -0.82
C PRO A 4 41.78 21.15 -1.28
N LYS A 5 42.99 20.80 -1.72
CA LYS A 5 43.99 21.78 -2.20
C LYS A 5 43.51 22.53 -3.44
N PHE A 6 42.83 21.84 -4.35
CA PHE A 6 42.25 22.46 -5.54
C PHE A 6 41.11 23.41 -5.19
N SER A 7 40.21 22.99 -4.29
CA SER A 7 39.04 23.76 -3.90
C SER A 7 39.38 25.05 -3.13
N VAL A 8 40.37 25.00 -2.23
CA VAL A 8 40.83 26.19 -1.50
C VAL A 8 41.55 27.18 -2.42
N LYS A 9 42.35 26.70 -3.38
CA LYS A 9 43.10 27.58 -4.31
C LYS A 9 42.22 28.21 -5.38
N ARG A 10 41.08 27.61 -5.73
CA ARG A 10 40.15 28.10 -6.76
C ARG A 10 38.74 28.30 -6.19
N PRO A 11 38.56 29.28 -5.27
CA PRO A 11 37.28 29.48 -4.58
C PRO A 11 36.13 29.80 -5.55
N ILE A 12 36.38 30.62 -6.58
CA ILE A 12 35.36 30.97 -7.58
C ILE A 12 34.90 29.72 -8.35
N PHE A 13 35.83 28.87 -8.75
CA PHE A 13 35.48 27.63 -9.47
C PHE A 13 34.62 26.71 -8.61
N THR A 14 35.02 26.47 -7.36
CA THR A 14 34.26 25.64 -6.42
C THR A 14 32.87 26.21 -6.17
N THR A 15 32.75 27.54 -5.95
CA THR A 15 31.44 28.19 -5.79
C THR A 15 30.56 28.06 -7.04
N MET A 16 31.11 28.25 -8.24
CA MET A 16 30.35 28.13 -9.49
C MET A 16 29.87 26.69 -9.72
N VAL A 17 30.72 25.68 -9.48
CA VAL A 17 30.31 24.27 -9.59
C VAL A 17 29.22 23.93 -8.58
N THR A 18 29.36 24.37 -7.34
CA THR A 18 28.31 24.20 -6.32
C THR A 18 27.02 24.89 -6.74
N LEU A 19 27.08 26.11 -7.28
CA LEU A 19 25.90 26.86 -7.74
C LEU A 19 25.21 26.18 -8.93
N ILE A 20 25.96 25.60 -9.87
CA ILE A 20 25.39 24.78 -10.96
C ILE A 20 24.64 23.58 -10.39
N ILE A 21 25.23 22.86 -9.43
CA ILE A 21 24.58 21.72 -8.78
C ILE A 21 23.32 22.15 -8.03
N VAL A 22 23.36 23.29 -7.35
CA VAL A 22 22.20 23.85 -6.65
C VAL A 22 21.10 24.22 -7.63
N ILE A 23 21.41 24.92 -8.73
CA ILE A 23 20.42 25.26 -9.77
C ILE A 23 19.80 23.99 -10.35
N LEU A 24 20.63 23.02 -10.72
CA LEU A 24 20.16 21.76 -11.30
C LEU A 24 19.27 21.02 -10.31
N GLY A 25 19.69 20.89 -9.06
CA GLY A 25 18.91 20.24 -8.00
C GLY A 25 17.59 20.97 -7.70
N SER A 26 17.58 22.30 -7.71
CA SER A 26 16.35 23.09 -7.54
C SER A 26 15.38 22.91 -8.71
N VAL A 27 15.88 22.87 -9.95
CA VAL A 27 15.04 22.58 -11.13
C VAL A 27 14.52 21.15 -11.07
N SER A 28 15.36 20.17 -10.74
CA SER A 28 14.97 18.77 -10.54
C SER A 28 13.88 18.64 -9.48
N LEU A 29 14.02 19.30 -8.33
CA LEU A 29 13.00 19.30 -7.26
C LEU A 29 11.63 19.78 -7.77
N SER A 30 11.60 20.83 -8.61
CA SER A 30 10.34 21.35 -9.18
C SER A 30 9.66 20.42 -10.18
N ARG A 31 10.39 19.42 -10.72
CA ARG A 31 9.91 18.48 -11.74
C ARG A 31 9.70 17.06 -11.23
N LEU A 32 10.07 16.77 -9.98
CA LEU A 32 9.84 15.46 -9.39
C LEU A 32 8.33 15.21 -9.22
N ARG A 33 7.90 13.99 -9.58
CA ARG A 33 6.53 13.53 -9.33
C ARG A 33 6.32 13.32 -7.84
N ILE A 34 5.13 13.63 -7.33
CA ILE A 34 4.79 13.53 -5.91
C ILE A 34 3.76 12.42 -5.72
N ASP A 35 4.10 11.39 -4.96
CA ASP A 35 3.26 10.22 -4.70
C ASP A 35 3.42 9.68 -3.27
N LEU A 36 2.51 8.80 -2.82
CA LEU A 36 2.58 8.23 -1.47
C LEU A 36 3.72 7.21 -1.33
N LEU A 37 3.82 6.32 -2.32
CA LEU A 37 4.74 5.20 -2.40
C LEU A 37 5.56 5.29 -3.69
N PRO A 38 6.68 4.55 -3.79
CA PRO A 38 7.36 4.28 -5.05
C PRO A 38 6.39 3.74 -6.11
N ASP A 39 6.77 3.85 -7.39
CA ASP A 39 6.03 3.19 -8.46
C ASP A 39 6.24 1.66 -8.36
N ILE A 40 5.14 0.92 -8.20
CA ILE A 40 5.17 -0.53 -7.95
C ILE A 40 4.33 -1.22 -9.02
N GLU A 41 5.02 -1.91 -9.92
CA GLU A 41 4.40 -2.90 -10.80
C GLU A 41 4.28 -4.22 -10.04
N LEU A 42 3.06 -4.67 -9.79
CA LEU A 42 2.87 -5.97 -9.17
C LEU A 42 3.09 -7.10 -10.15
N PRO A 43 3.80 -8.15 -9.73
CA PRO A 43 4.01 -9.30 -10.57
C PRO A 43 2.77 -10.20 -10.60
N THR A 44 1.58 -9.64 -10.88
CA THR A 44 0.31 -10.35 -10.76
C THR A 44 -0.53 -10.19 -12.01
N VAL A 45 -1.07 -11.30 -12.50
CA VAL A 45 -1.98 -11.36 -13.65
C VAL A 45 -3.26 -12.07 -13.20
N SER A 46 -4.41 -11.53 -13.60
CA SER A 46 -5.70 -12.17 -13.40
C SER A 46 -6.24 -12.68 -14.73
N ILE A 47 -6.72 -13.91 -14.74
CA ILE A 47 -7.39 -14.57 -15.84
C ILE A 47 -8.86 -14.70 -15.43
N ARG A 48 -9.76 -14.14 -16.23
CA ARG A 48 -11.20 -14.23 -16.01
C ARG A 48 -11.86 -15.01 -17.12
N THR A 49 -12.65 -16.00 -16.77
CA THR A 49 -13.40 -16.84 -17.69
C THR A 49 -14.86 -16.90 -17.24
N GLU A 50 -15.79 -16.63 -18.15
CA GLU A 50 -17.24 -16.62 -17.87
C GLU A 50 -17.91 -17.76 -18.63
N TYR A 51 -18.82 -18.48 -17.96
CA TYR A 51 -19.64 -19.54 -18.53
C TYR A 51 -21.04 -19.47 -17.91
N GLU A 52 -21.90 -18.67 -18.55
CA GLU A 52 -23.19 -18.23 -18.00
C GLU A 52 -24.06 -19.41 -17.55
N GLY A 53 -24.57 -19.35 -16.31
CA GLY A 53 -25.49 -20.36 -15.75
C GLY A 53 -24.83 -21.63 -15.19
N ALA A 54 -23.50 -21.75 -15.22
CA ALA A 54 -22.80 -22.85 -14.58
C ALA A 54 -22.68 -22.66 -13.06
N SER A 55 -22.93 -23.72 -12.29
CA SER A 55 -22.73 -23.71 -10.84
C SER A 55 -21.25 -23.56 -10.47
N PRO A 56 -20.91 -23.04 -9.28
CA PRO A 56 -19.53 -22.90 -8.83
C PRO A 56 -18.70 -24.19 -8.92
N GLU A 57 -19.31 -25.35 -8.70
CA GLU A 57 -18.65 -26.67 -8.80
C GLU A 57 -18.36 -27.06 -10.24
N VAL A 58 -19.27 -26.77 -11.17
CA VAL A 58 -19.06 -26.99 -12.61
C VAL A 58 -17.96 -26.06 -13.12
N MET A 59 -18.02 -24.78 -12.72
CA MET A 59 -16.97 -23.79 -12.99
C MET A 59 -15.61 -24.27 -12.49
N GLU A 60 -15.56 -24.77 -11.25
CA GLU A 60 -14.33 -25.29 -10.65
C GLU A 60 -13.73 -26.43 -11.49
N ARG A 61 -14.52 -27.47 -11.75
CA ARG A 61 -14.02 -28.74 -12.30
C ARG A 61 -13.68 -28.66 -13.77
N ILE A 62 -14.47 -27.94 -14.56
CA ILE A 62 -14.36 -27.96 -16.02
C ILE A 62 -13.59 -26.75 -16.55
N ILE A 63 -13.52 -25.64 -15.80
CA ILE A 63 -12.84 -24.43 -16.26
C ILE A 63 -11.65 -24.11 -15.37
N THR A 64 -11.88 -23.92 -14.07
CA THR A 64 -10.85 -23.42 -13.16
C THR A 64 -9.69 -24.40 -13.01
N GLN A 65 -9.94 -25.70 -12.81
CA GLN A 65 -8.89 -26.72 -12.64
C GLN A 65 -8.01 -26.85 -13.89
N ILE A 66 -8.61 -26.91 -15.07
CA ILE A 66 -7.88 -26.98 -16.35
C ILE A 66 -6.97 -25.76 -16.49
N LEU A 67 -7.53 -24.56 -16.31
CA LEU A 67 -6.75 -23.33 -16.41
C LEU A 67 -5.66 -23.24 -15.33
N GLU A 68 -5.90 -23.70 -14.10
CA GLU A 68 -4.87 -23.78 -13.05
C GLU A 68 -3.70 -24.70 -13.45
N GLU A 69 -3.98 -25.85 -14.06
CA GLU A 69 -2.98 -26.80 -14.52
C GLU A 69 -2.11 -26.20 -15.64
N VAL A 70 -2.74 -25.55 -16.62
CA VAL A 70 -2.04 -24.86 -17.71
C VAL A 70 -1.16 -23.73 -17.17
N VAL A 71 -1.72 -22.86 -16.33
CA VAL A 71 -1.03 -21.72 -15.72
C VAL A 71 0.16 -22.17 -14.87
N ALA A 72 0.05 -23.30 -14.16
CA ALA A 72 1.13 -23.81 -13.32
C ALA A 72 2.39 -24.16 -14.10
N THR A 73 2.28 -24.42 -15.41
CA THR A 73 3.42 -24.73 -16.29
C THR A 73 4.23 -23.50 -16.67
N VAL A 74 3.71 -22.28 -16.46
CA VAL A 74 4.36 -21.04 -16.88
C VAL A 74 5.56 -20.73 -15.98
N PRO A 75 6.75 -20.45 -16.56
CA PRO A 75 7.94 -20.12 -15.78
C PRO A 75 7.74 -18.88 -14.90
N GLY A 76 8.20 -18.96 -13.65
CA GLY A 76 8.19 -17.83 -12.72
C GLY A 76 6.91 -17.66 -11.90
N VAL A 77 5.88 -18.48 -12.12
CA VAL A 77 4.71 -18.55 -11.23
C VAL A 77 5.17 -18.96 -9.83
N LYS A 78 4.81 -18.15 -8.84
CA LYS A 78 5.15 -18.32 -7.42
C LYS A 78 3.99 -18.94 -6.64
N ASP A 79 2.80 -18.37 -6.82
CA ASP A 79 1.55 -18.84 -6.21
C ASP A 79 0.37 -18.52 -7.13
N MET A 80 -0.71 -19.28 -7.00
CA MET A 80 -1.97 -19.00 -7.69
C MET A 80 -3.16 -19.18 -6.75
N THR A 81 -4.13 -18.30 -6.87
CA THR A 81 -5.41 -18.37 -6.15
C THR A 81 -6.53 -18.29 -7.15
N SER A 82 -7.55 -19.13 -7.03
CA SER A 82 -8.73 -19.06 -7.89
C SER A 82 -10.00 -18.97 -7.07
N GLU A 83 -10.98 -18.29 -7.65
CA GLU A 83 -12.32 -18.12 -7.10
C GLU A 83 -13.31 -18.54 -8.19
N SER A 84 -14.13 -19.54 -7.89
CA SER A 84 -15.22 -20.00 -8.76
C SER A 84 -16.55 -19.59 -8.13
N THR A 85 -17.29 -18.74 -8.83
CA THR A 85 -18.66 -18.32 -8.48
C THR A 85 -19.62 -18.73 -9.60
N GLU A 86 -20.91 -18.51 -9.41
CA GLU A 86 -21.90 -18.82 -10.45
C GLU A 86 -21.54 -18.10 -11.75
N GLY A 87 -21.39 -18.88 -12.82
CA GLY A 87 -21.03 -18.45 -14.17
C GLY A 87 -19.68 -17.73 -14.36
N ARG A 88 -18.80 -17.70 -13.34
CA ARG A 88 -17.54 -16.95 -13.41
C ARG A 88 -16.40 -17.65 -12.66
N SER A 89 -15.24 -17.71 -13.31
CA SER A 89 -13.97 -18.15 -12.74
C SER A 89 -12.97 -17.01 -12.82
N ASP A 90 -12.39 -16.64 -11.68
CA ASP A 90 -11.33 -15.65 -11.57
C ASP A 90 -10.08 -16.34 -11.02
N ILE A 91 -9.04 -16.49 -11.85
CA ILE A 91 -7.73 -17.05 -11.46
C ILE A 91 -6.74 -15.89 -11.35
N ARG A 92 -6.11 -15.75 -10.19
CA ARG A 92 -5.04 -14.80 -9.94
C ARG A 92 -3.71 -15.54 -9.85
N VAL A 93 -2.77 -15.13 -10.68
CA VAL A 93 -1.44 -15.71 -10.80
C VAL A 93 -0.43 -14.70 -10.30
N THR A 94 0.32 -15.06 -9.26
CA THR A 94 1.42 -14.24 -8.74
C THR A 94 2.74 -14.83 -9.23
N PHE A 95 3.53 -14.00 -9.89
CA PHE A 95 4.88 -14.31 -10.33
C PHE A 95 5.92 -13.90 -9.29
N SER A 96 7.11 -14.46 -9.41
CA SER A 96 8.27 -14.03 -8.64
C SER A 96 8.59 -12.56 -8.92
N TRP A 97 8.95 -11.81 -7.87
CA TRP A 97 9.35 -10.40 -7.98
C TRP A 97 10.51 -10.22 -8.98
N GLY A 98 10.39 -9.21 -9.84
CA GLY A 98 11.34 -8.93 -10.93
C GLY A 98 11.01 -9.60 -12.27
N THR A 99 9.97 -10.42 -12.33
CA THR A 99 9.43 -10.95 -13.59
C THR A 99 8.79 -9.83 -14.40
N LYS A 100 9.11 -9.74 -15.69
CA LYS A 100 8.46 -8.78 -16.60
C LYS A 100 7.04 -9.24 -16.90
N ILE A 101 6.06 -8.48 -16.44
CA ILE A 101 4.65 -8.89 -16.53
C ILE A 101 4.09 -8.79 -17.94
N ASP A 102 4.64 -7.93 -18.78
CA ASP A 102 4.32 -7.94 -20.20
C ASP A 102 4.66 -9.28 -20.85
N THR A 103 5.85 -9.81 -20.56
CA THR A 103 6.30 -11.11 -21.08
C THR A 103 5.51 -12.25 -20.45
N ALA A 104 5.34 -12.24 -19.12
CA ALA A 104 4.60 -13.28 -18.42
C ALA A 104 3.11 -13.35 -18.83
N ALA A 105 2.48 -12.21 -19.12
CA ALA A 105 1.11 -12.17 -19.62
C ALA A 105 1.00 -12.74 -21.04
N LEU A 106 1.98 -12.50 -21.91
CA LEU A 106 2.05 -13.11 -23.24
C LEU A 106 2.30 -14.62 -23.16
N ASP A 107 3.17 -15.06 -22.26
CA ASP A 107 3.43 -16.48 -22.03
C ASP A 107 2.18 -17.20 -21.51
N LEU A 108 1.47 -16.60 -20.55
CA LEU A 108 0.17 -17.10 -20.08
C LEU A 108 -0.85 -17.17 -21.21
N GLN A 109 -0.92 -16.12 -22.03
CA GLN A 109 -1.85 -16.07 -23.17
C GLN A 109 -1.57 -17.22 -24.14
N SER A 110 -0.32 -17.42 -24.52
CA SER A 110 0.08 -18.51 -25.42
C SER A 110 -0.29 -19.87 -24.84
N ARG A 111 0.00 -20.12 -23.54
CA ARG A 111 -0.30 -21.42 -22.91
C ARG A 111 -1.80 -21.70 -22.82
N ILE A 112 -2.60 -20.69 -22.53
CA ILE A 112 -4.06 -20.82 -22.48
C ILE A 112 -4.64 -20.99 -23.89
N GLU A 113 -4.05 -20.35 -24.90
CA GLU A 113 -4.45 -20.53 -26.30
C GLU A 113 -4.13 -21.94 -26.82
N ASP A 114 -3.01 -22.54 -26.40
CA ASP A 114 -2.61 -23.91 -26.79
C ASP A 114 -3.61 -24.97 -26.27
N GLU A 115 -4.17 -24.76 -25.08
CA GLU A 115 -5.07 -25.72 -24.40
C GLU A 115 -6.53 -25.23 -24.38
N ILE A 116 -6.88 -24.27 -25.25
CA ILE A 116 -8.23 -23.69 -25.29
C ILE A 116 -9.30 -24.73 -25.68
N ASP A 117 -8.90 -25.76 -26.43
CA ASP A 117 -9.76 -26.85 -26.89
C ASP A 117 -10.14 -27.82 -25.75
N GLU A 118 -9.47 -27.75 -24.58
CA GLU A 118 -9.86 -28.49 -23.38
C GLU A 118 -11.05 -27.84 -22.65
N LEU A 119 -11.35 -26.57 -22.94
CA LEU A 119 -12.50 -25.85 -22.40
C LEU A 119 -13.77 -26.13 -23.22
N PRO A 120 -14.97 -26.10 -22.62
CA PRO A 120 -16.22 -26.26 -23.35
C PRO A 120 -16.44 -25.18 -24.43
N GLU A 121 -17.06 -25.55 -25.56
CA GLU A 121 -17.27 -24.66 -26.73
C GLU A 121 -18.08 -23.39 -26.42
N ASP A 122 -18.99 -23.46 -25.44
CA ASP A 122 -19.88 -22.35 -25.03
C ASP A 122 -19.22 -21.37 -24.02
N VAL A 123 -17.96 -21.60 -23.64
CA VAL A 123 -17.24 -20.76 -22.68
C VAL A 123 -16.71 -19.49 -23.35
N SER A 124 -16.84 -18.35 -22.67
CA SER A 124 -16.19 -17.12 -23.12
C SER A 124 -14.67 -17.26 -23.04
N ARG A 125 -13.95 -16.80 -24.07
CA ARG A 125 -12.48 -16.89 -24.08
C ARG A 125 -11.88 -16.26 -22.82
N PRO A 126 -10.93 -16.94 -22.14
CA PRO A 126 -10.28 -16.40 -20.94
C PRO A 126 -9.65 -15.03 -21.22
N ARG A 127 -10.00 -14.03 -20.39
CA ARG A 127 -9.48 -12.67 -20.49
C ARG A 127 -8.36 -12.44 -19.50
N ILE A 128 -7.18 -12.12 -20.02
CA ILE A 128 -5.98 -11.87 -19.23
C ILE A 128 -5.89 -10.37 -18.94
N ARG A 129 -5.79 -10.01 -17.66
CA ARG A 129 -5.63 -8.64 -17.20
C ARG A 129 -4.44 -8.55 -16.26
N LYS A 130 -3.59 -7.56 -16.49
CA LYS A 130 -2.48 -7.24 -15.59
C LYS A 130 -3.03 -6.47 -14.40
N PHE A 131 -2.48 -6.76 -13.22
CA PHE A 131 -2.76 -5.93 -12.07
C PHE A 131 -1.95 -4.63 -12.19
N ASP A 132 -2.64 -3.49 -12.17
CA ASP A 132 -2.00 -2.17 -12.20
C ASP A 132 -2.41 -1.36 -10.97
N VAL A 133 -1.43 -0.96 -10.16
CA VAL A 133 -1.64 -0.10 -8.99
C VAL A 133 -2.13 1.29 -9.42
N ASN A 134 -1.72 1.78 -10.58
CA ASN A 134 -2.18 3.06 -11.12
C ASN A 134 -3.65 3.04 -11.54
N SER A 135 -4.25 1.86 -11.70
CA SER A 135 -5.68 1.73 -11.94
C SER A 135 -6.53 2.05 -10.69
N PHE A 136 -5.95 2.19 -9.50
CA PHE A 136 -6.75 2.56 -8.33
C PHE A 136 -7.26 4.00 -8.41
N PRO A 137 -8.52 4.25 -8.01
CA PRO A 137 -9.06 5.61 -7.98
C PRO A 137 -8.29 6.49 -6.98
N VAL A 138 -7.78 7.63 -7.46
CA VAL A 138 -7.07 8.64 -6.64
C VAL A 138 -8.03 9.56 -5.89
N VAL A 139 -9.21 9.81 -6.49
CA VAL A 139 -10.29 10.58 -5.90
C VAL A 139 -11.60 9.83 -6.09
N LEU A 140 -12.36 9.69 -5.01
CA LEU A 140 -13.72 9.17 -5.02
C LEU A 140 -14.66 10.32 -4.65
N LEU A 141 -15.61 10.60 -5.53
CA LEU A 141 -16.63 11.62 -5.35
C LEU A 141 -17.96 10.97 -5.03
N GLY A 142 -18.75 11.63 -4.19
CA GLY A 142 -20.18 11.41 -4.08
C GLY A 142 -20.91 12.54 -4.78
N VAL A 143 -21.86 12.20 -5.64
CA VAL A 143 -22.75 13.17 -6.28
C VAL A 143 -24.18 12.89 -5.82
N SER A 144 -24.80 13.80 -5.07
CA SER A 144 -26.23 13.74 -4.74
C SER A 144 -27.02 14.77 -5.53
N SER A 145 -28.31 14.50 -5.69
CA SER A 145 -29.27 15.41 -6.33
C SER A 145 -30.70 15.05 -5.91
N ASN A 146 -31.61 16.02 -6.05
CA ASN A 146 -33.06 15.83 -5.93
C ASN A 146 -33.75 15.56 -7.28
N LEU A 147 -32.99 15.45 -8.38
CA LEU A 147 -33.50 15.10 -9.71
C LEU A 147 -34.03 13.66 -9.77
N ASP A 148 -34.76 13.34 -10.84
CA ASP A 148 -35.07 11.95 -11.16
C ASP A 148 -33.77 11.14 -11.30
N PRO A 149 -33.67 9.91 -10.74
CA PRO A 149 -32.43 9.15 -10.75
C PRO A 149 -31.87 8.83 -12.15
N VAL A 150 -32.73 8.64 -13.15
CA VAL A 150 -32.32 8.38 -14.53
C VAL A 150 -31.77 9.66 -15.15
N GLU A 151 -32.47 10.78 -14.97
CA GLU A 151 -32.00 12.10 -15.42
C GLU A 151 -30.68 12.49 -14.76
N MET A 152 -30.54 12.25 -13.45
CA MET A 152 -29.31 12.50 -12.71
C MET A 152 -28.15 11.65 -13.27
N THR A 153 -28.40 10.36 -13.52
CA THR A 153 -27.40 9.44 -14.09
C THR A 153 -26.95 9.90 -15.47
N GLN A 154 -27.89 10.26 -16.35
CA GLN A 154 -27.60 10.78 -17.68
C GLN A 154 -26.84 12.10 -17.64
N LEU A 155 -27.23 13.03 -16.76
CA LEU A 155 -26.54 14.30 -16.58
C LEU A 155 -25.09 14.08 -16.14
N ILE A 156 -24.88 13.17 -15.19
CA ILE A 156 -23.55 12.82 -14.71
C ILE A 156 -22.74 12.13 -15.82
N GLU A 157 -23.34 11.18 -16.54
CA GLU A 157 -22.65 10.41 -17.58
C GLU A 157 -22.30 11.24 -18.82
N ASN A 158 -23.22 12.09 -19.27
CA ASN A 158 -23.10 12.83 -20.53
C ASN A 158 -22.40 14.18 -20.36
N GLN A 159 -22.35 14.73 -19.14
CA GLN A 159 -21.72 16.04 -18.92
C GLN A 159 -20.61 15.98 -17.87
N ILE A 160 -20.89 15.49 -16.67
CA ILE A 160 -19.94 15.53 -15.55
C ILE A 160 -18.75 14.59 -15.79
N ARG A 161 -18.99 13.37 -16.29
CA ARG A 161 -17.96 12.37 -16.61
C ARG A 161 -16.92 12.95 -17.58
N TYR A 162 -17.36 13.59 -18.66
CA TYR A 162 -16.46 14.19 -19.65
C TYR A 162 -15.68 15.39 -19.10
N ARG A 163 -16.28 16.18 -18.19
CA ARG A 163 -15.60 17.30 -17.54
C ARG A 163 -14.41 16.85 -16.69
N PHE A 164 -14.54 15.72 -16.00
CA PHE A 164 -13.44 15.14 -15.25
C PHE A 164 -12.47 14.36 -16.15
N ALA A 165 -12.96 13.64 -17.16
CA ALA A 165 -12.14 12.84 -18.06
C ALA A 165 -11.18 13.69 -18.93
N ARG A 166 -11.53 14.94 -19.24
CA ARG A 166 -10.66 15.88 -19.99
C ARG A 166 -9.55 16.51 -19.14
N LEU A 167 -9.56 16.33 -17.82
CA LEU A 167 -8.54 16.90 -16.95
C LEU A 167 -7.20 16.22 -17.22
N ASN A 168 -6.11 17.01 -17.25
CA ASN A 168 -4.78 16.47 -17.47
C ASN A 168 -4.41 15.48 -16.35
N GLY A 169 -3.91 14.30 -16.73
CA GLY A 169 -3.56 13.23 -15.81
C GLY A 169 -4.71 12.32 -15.36
N VAL A 170 -5.94 12.53 -15.82
CA VAL A 170 -7.07 11.59 -15.59
C VAL A 170 -7.08 10.52 -16.69
N ALA A 171 -7.16 9.25 -16.29
CA ALA A 171 -7.23 8.11 -17.22
C ALA A 171 -8.67 7.68 -17.49
N GLN A 172 -9.46 7.57 -16.42
CA GLN A 172 -10.81 7.01 -16.48
C GLN A 172 -11.67 7.55 -15.35
N VAL A 173 -12.97 7.69 -15.63
CA VAL A 173 -13.99 8.11 -14.68
C VAL A 173 -15.11 7.06 -14.67
N ASP A 174 -15.18 6.29 -13.59
CA ASP A 174 -16.17 5.22 -13.42
C ASP A 174 -17.35 5.69 -12.58
N LEU A 175 -18.56 5.31 -12.97
CA LEU A 175 -19.81 5.63 -12.27
C LEU A 175 -20.38 4.39 -11.61
N TRP A 176 -20.71 4.45 -10.31
CA TRP A 176 -21.33 3.35 -9.56
C TRP A 176 -22.63 3.78 -8.90
N GLY A 177 -23.66 2.92 -9.00
CA GLY A 177 -24.99 3.18 -8.45
C GLY A 177 -25.88 4.04 -9.35
N GLY A 178 -25.57 4.10 -10.66
CA GLY A 178 -26.39 4.80 -11.65
C GLY A 178 -27.64 4.00 -12.05
N PHE A 179 -28.65 4.73 -12.50
CA PHE A 179 -29.91 4.21 -13.02
C PHE A 179 -29.84 4.24 -14.55
N ASN A 180 -29.19 3.24 -15.13
CA ASN A 180 -29.02 3.13 -16.58
C ASN A 180 -30.39 2.91 -17.22
N ARG A 181 -30.79 3.80 -18.13
CA ARG A 181 -32.07 3.70 -18.84
C ARG A 181 -32.11 2.43 -19.71
N GLU A 182 -33.21 1.69 -19.67
CA GLU A 182 -33.48 0.55 -20.54
C GLU A 182 -34.94 0.56 -20.99
N VAL A 183 -35.22 -0.02 -22.16
CA VAL A 183 -36.60 -0.25 -22.59
C VAL A 183 -36.98 -1.68 -22.17
N ARG A 184 -37.85 -1.80 -21.18
CA ARG A 184 -38.30 -3.11 -20.67
C ARG A 184 -39.66 -3.48 -21.25
N VAL A 185 -39.71 -4.64 -21.89
CA VAL A 185 -40.94 -5.27 -22.38
C VAL A 185 -41.37 -6.30 -21.35
N GLU A 186 -42.35 -5.94 -20.51
CA GLU A 186 -42.91 -6.80 -19.48
C GLU A 186 -44.08 -7.61 -20.02
N LEU A 187 -43.84 -8.88 -20.29
CA LEU A 187 -44.81 -9.79 -20.89
C LEU A 187 -45.89 -10.22 -19.88
N ASP A 188 -47.16 -10.15 -20.25
CA ASP A 188 -48.29 -10.57 -19.43
C ASP A 188 -48.54 -12.08 -19.58
N HIS A 189 -48.22 -12.84 -18.52
CA HIS A 189 -48.36 -14.31 -18.49
C HIS A 189 -49.77 -14.80 -18.85
N GLU A 190 -50.82 -14.17 -18.31
CA GLU A 190 -52.20 -14.66 -18.51
C GLU A 190 -52.64 -14.48 -19.96
N ARG A 191 -52.27 -13.35 -20.57
CA ARG A 191 -52.56 -13.07 -21.98
C ARG A 191 -51.77 -13.98 -22.90
N LEU A 192 -50.50 -14.21 -22.58
CA LEU A 192 -49.66 -15.14 -23.32
C LEU A 192 -50.16 -16.57 -23.24
N LYS A 193 -50.66 -17.02 -22.07
CA LYS A 193 -51.25 -18.34 -21.89
C LYS A 193 -52.56 -18.48 -22.65
N ALA A 194 -53.43 -17.47 -22.62
CA ALA A 194 -54.70 -17.46 -23.35
C ALA A 194 -54.49 -17.52 -24.87
N LEU A 195 -53.54 -16.75 -25.39
CA LEU A 195 -53.20 -16.72 -26.82
C LEU A 195 -52.23 -17.83 -27.22
N GLY A 196 -51.56 -18.47 -26.25
CA GLY A 196 -50.44 -19.41 -26.34
C GLY A 196 -49.41 -19.07 -27.41
N ILE A 197 -48.89 -17.85 -27.30
CA ILE A 197 -47.77 -17.35 -28.09
C ILE A 197 -46.48 -17.70 -27.33
N PRO A 198 -45.53 -18.43 -27.94
CA PRO A 198 -44.28 -18.78 -27.28
C PRO A 198 -43.37 -17.57 -27.11
N LEU A 199 -42.63 -17.51 -26.01
CA LEU A 199 -41.75 -16.38 -25.67
C LEU A 199 -40.66 -16.11 -26.74
N SER A 200 -40.10 -17.18 -27.31
CA SER A 200 -39.06 -17.10 -28.36
C SER A 200 -39.56 -16.39 -29.61
N GLN A 201 -40.83 -16.58 -29.99
CA GLN A 201 -41.44 -15.88 -31.11
C GLN A 201 -41.53 -14.38 -30.85
N ILE A 202 -41.78 -13.95 -29.61
CA ILE A 202 -41.84 -12.53 -29.24
C ILE A 202 -40.47 -11.87 -29.39
N VAL A 203 -39.44 -12.48 -28.82
CA VAL A 203 -38.05 -11.99 -28.91
C VAL A 203 -37.61 -11.90 -30.37
N ASN A 204 -37.89 -12.93 -31.18
CA ASN A 204 -37.55 -12.94 -32.60
C ASN A 204 -38.36 -11.92 -33.41
N SER A 205 -39.64 -11.71 -33.08
CA SER A 205 -40.46 -10.69 -33.76
C SER A 205 -39.93 -9.29 -33.52
N ILE A 206 -39.55 -8.97 -32.27
CA ILE A 206 -38.93 -7.68 -31.92
C ILE A 206 -37.58 -7.52 -32.61
N ARG A 207 -36.73 -8.56 -32.60
CA ARG A 207 -35.42 -8.55 -33.27
C ARG A 207 -35.55 -8.35 -34.78
N ASN A 208 -36.51 -9.03 -35.41
CA ASN A 208 -36.74 -8.94 -36.84
C ASN A 208 -37.40 -7.62 -37.27
N ALA A 209 -38.12 -6.97 -36.36
CA ALA A 209 -38.72 -5.66 -36.56
C ALA A 209 -37.74 -4.50 -36.30
N ASN A 210 -36.56 -4.76 -35.75
CA ASN A 210 -35.55 -3.76 -35.38
C ASN A 210 -34.22 -4.02 -36.11
N ILE A 211 -34.20 -3.83 -37.42
CA ILE A 211 -33.00 -4.10 -38.24
C ILE A 211 -32.65 -2.89 -39.11
N ASP A 212 -31.38 -2.48 -39.14
CA ASP A 212 -30.81 -1.59 -40.15
C ASP A 212 -29.91 -2.39 -41.12
N LEU A 213 -30.50 -2.95 -42.18
CA LEU A 213 -29.74 -3.61 -43.24
C LEU A 213 -29.42 -2.64 -44.38
N PRO A 214 -28.16 -2.60 -44.85
CA PRO A 214 -27.86 -1.90 -46.09
C PRO A 214 -28.49 -2.65 -47.27
N ALA A 215 -29.25 -1.93 -48.11
CA ALA A 215 -29.94 -2.49 -49.27
C ALA A 215 -29.07 -2.44 -50.55
N GLY A 216 -27.75 -2.24 -50.38
CA GLY A 216 -26.79 -2.05 -51.47
C GLY A 216 -26.80 -0.62 -52.01
N SER A 217 -26.45 -0.46 -53.27
CA SER A 217 -26.41 0.81 -53.97
C SER A 217 -26.95 0.62 -55.38
N ILE A 218 -27.65 1.64 -55.90
CA ILE A 218 -28.07 1.67 -57.29
C ILE A 218 -27.35 2.78 -58.03
N GLU A 219 -27.00 2.51 -59.28
CA GLU A 219 -26.51 3.52 -60.19
C GLU A 219 -27.70 4.37 -60.67
N SER A 220 -27.70 5.65 -60.29
CA SER A 220 -28.68 6.63 -60.78
C SER A 220 -27.94 7.77 -61.49
N GLY A 221 -27.89 7.69 -62.82
CA GLY A 221 -27.14 8.61 -63.66
C GLY A 221 -25.62 8.43 -63.50
N ARG A 222 -24.97 9.39 -62.82
CA ARG A 222 -23.51 9.37 -62.55
C ARG A 222 -23.17 9.13 -61.07
N PHE A 223 -24.17 8.84 -60.24
CA PHE A 223 -24.00 8.64 -58.80
C PHE A 223 -24.37 7.20 -58.44
N ASP A 224 -23.50 6.56 -57.67
CA ASP A 224 -23.88 5.40 -56.87
C ASP A 224 -24.64 5.89 -55.65
N VAL A 225 -25.95 5.63 -55.64
CA VAL A 225 -26.83 6.00 -54.53
C VAL A 225 -26.97 4.79 -53.62
N THR A 226 -26.38 4.87 -52.42
CA THR A 226 -26.55 3.85 -51.38
C THR A 226 -28.01 3.81 -50.96
N LEU A 227 -28.64 2.66 -51.13
CA LEU A 227 -29.98 2.40 -50.65
C LEU A 227 -29.89 1.92 -49.20
N ARG A 228 -30.58 2.64 -48.32
CA ARG A 228 -30.75 2.26 -46.91
C ARG A 228 -32.24 2.15 -46.62
N ALA A 229 -32.62 1.10 -45.92
CA ALA A 229 -33.97 0.91 -45.42
C ALA A 229 -33.89 0.77 -43.89
N PRO A 230 -33.68 1.88 -43.16
CA PRO A 230 -33.59 1.83 -41.71
C PRO A 230 -34.95 1.42 -41.15
N ALA A 231 -35.02 0.21 -40.56
CA ALA A 231 -36.20 -0.30 -39.87
C ALA A 231 -35.89 -0.43 -38.37
N GLU A 232 -35.15 0.53 -37.81
CA GLU A 232 -34.92 0.62 -36.36
C GLU A 232 -36.07 1.35 -35.67
N PHE A 233 -36.36 0.99 -34.42
CA PHE A 233 -37.37 1.68 -33.63
C PHE A 233 -36.94 3.10 -33.24
N ILE A 234 -37.78 4.09 -33.58
CA ILE A 234 -37.54 5.52 -33.31
C ILE A 234 -38.31 5.99 -32.07
N ASP A 235 -39.41 5.32 -31.74
CA ASP A 235 -40.24 5.62 -30.58
C ASP A 235 -40.76 4.33 -29.90
N LEU A 236 -41.19 4.45 -28.65
CA LEU A 236 -41.73 3.32 -27.87
C LEU A 236 -43.07 2.82 -28.41
N SER A 237 -43.83 3.63 -29.15
CA SER A 237 -45.10 3.17 -29.73
C SER A 237 -44.88 2.17 -30.86
N GLN A 238 -43.84 2.34 -31.68
CA GLN A 238 -43.46 1.35 -32.70
C GLN A 238 -43.13 -0.02 -32.10
N ILE A 239 -42.49 -0.04 -30.94
CA ILE A 239 -42.24 -1.28 -30.18
C ILE A 239 -43.58 -1.92 -29.76
N ARG A 240 -44.52 -1.12 -29.24
CA ARG A 240 -45.86 -1.61 -28.85
C ARG A 240 -46.69 -2.10 -30.03
N ASP A 241 -46.56 -1.48 -31.19
CA ASP A 241 -47.31 -1.82 -32.40
C ASP A 241 -46.68 -2.96 -33.21
N THR A 242 -45.52 -3.48 -32.76
CA THR A 242 -44.86 -4.62 -33.38
C THR A 242 -45.80 -5.83 -33.37
N VAL A 243 -46.05 -6.40 -34.56
CA VAL A 243 -46.91 -7.58 -34.71
C VAL A 243 -46.14 -8.82 -34.29
N VAL A 244 -46.67 -9.57 -33.33
CA VAL A 244 -46.01 -10.73 -32.73
C VAL A 244 -46.63 -12.04 -33.22
N ALA A 245 -47.94 -12.07 -33.41
CA ALA A 245 -48.67 -13.23 -33.90
C ALA A 245 -49.92 -12.81 -34.69
N THR A 246 -50.55 -13.77 -35.36
CA THR A 246 -51.85 -13.58 -36.01
C THR A 246 -52.78 -14.69 -35.51
N TYR A 247 -53.94 -14.31 -34.98
CA TYR A 247 -54.94 -15.23 -34.44
C TYR A 247 -56.26 -15.02 -35.18
N ASP A 248 -56.80 -16.07 -35.82
CA ASP A 248 -58.02 -16.01 -36.65
C ASP A 248 -58.06 -14.83 -37.65
N GLY A 249 -56.91 -14.49 -38.25
CA GLY A 249 -56.76 -13.40 -39.21
C GLY A 249 -56.60 -11.99 -38.61
N ALA A 250 -56.66 -11.84 -37.29
CA ALA A 250 -56.38 -10.59 -36.58
C ALA A 250 -54.92 -10.53 -36.11
N ALA A 251 -54.25 -9.39 -36.34
CA ALA A 251 -52.90 -9.16 -35.87
C ALA A 251 -52.87 -8.91 -34.35
N VAL A 252 -52.03 -9.65 -33.64
CA VAL A 252 -51.75 -9.45 -32.23
C VAL A 252 -50.49 -8.62 -32.10
N THR A 253 -50.62 -7.40 -31.59
CA THR A 253 -49.48 -6.50 -31.36
C THR A 253 -48.88 -6.70 -29.98
N LEU A 254 -47.61 -6.31 -29.82
CA LEU A 254 -46.89 -6.45 -28.56
C LEU A 254 -47.60 -5.74 -27.41
N GLY A 255 -48.16 -4.55 -27.63
CA GLY A 255 -48.90 -3.79 -26.63
C GLY A 255 -50.18 -4.47 -26.13
N GLN A 256 -50.70 -5.46 -26.86
CA GLN A 256 -51.84 -6.28 -26.39
C GLN A 256 -51.41 -7.35 -25.39
N ILE A 257 -50.15 -7.78 -25.41
CA ILE A 257 -49.64 -8.93 -24.63
C ILE A 257 -48.51 -8.56 -23.66
N ALA A 258 -48.02 -7.33 -23.73
CA ALA A 258 -46.90 -6.84 -22.94
C ALA A 258 -47.04 -5.34 -22.63
N ASP A 259 -46.44 -4.93 -21.52
CA ASP A 259 -46.27 -3.52 -21.18
C ASP A 259 -44.86 -3.07 -21.56
N VAL A 260 -44.76 -2.11 -22.47
CA VAL A 260 -43.47 -1.55 -22.92
C VAL A 260 -43.18 -0.31 -22.10
N LYS A 261 -42.26 -0.44 -21.15
CA LYS A 261 -41.88 0.59 -20.20
C LYS A 261 -40.51 1.17 -20.53
N ASP A 262 -40.42 2.47 -20.47
CA ASP A 262 -39.16 3.18 -20.37
C ASP A 262 -38.76 3.21 -18.90
N THR A 263 -37.72 2.47 -18.55
CA THR A 263 -37.33 2.25 -17.16
C THR A 263 -35.82 2.21 -17.06
N TYR A 264 -35.28 1.61 -16.01
CA TYR A 264 -33.86 1.44 -15.80
C TYR A 264 -33.50 -0.02 -15.52
N GLU A 265 -32.26 -0.37 -15.85
CA GLU A 265 -31.68 -1.67 -15.59
C GLU A 265 -31.85 -2.07 -14.13
N LYS A 266 -32.02 -3.37 -13.89
CA LYS A 266 -32.08 -3.88 -12.52
C LYS A 266 -30.88 -3.40 -11.72
N LEU A 267 -31.15 -2.68 -10.63
CA LEU A 267 -30.11 -2.18 -9.75
C LEU A 267 -29.41 -3.36 -9.07
N THR A 268 -28.11 -3.47 -9.28
CA THR A 268 -27.23 -4.38 -8.53
C THR A 268 -26.58 -3.67 -7.35
N ARG A 269 -26.58 -2.33 -7.37
CA ARG A 269 -26.02 -1.47 -6.35
C ARG A 269 -26.84 -0.20 -6.17
N MET A 270 -27.07 0.20 -4.91
CA MET A 270 -27.60 1.52 -4.56
C MET A 270 -26.53 2.32 -3.84
N VAL A 271 -26.49 3.64 -4.07
CA VAL A 271 -25.54 4.54 -3.43
C VAL A 271 -26.28 5.73 -2.82
N ARG A 272 -25.82 6.13 -1.64
CA ARG A 272 -26.22 7.37 -0.96
C ARG A 272 -24.99 8.17 -0.58
N VAL A 273 -25.12 9.49 -0.64
CA VAL A 273 -24.09 10.46 -0.28
C VAL A 273 -24.71 11.35 0.80
N ASN A 274 -24.11 11.37 1.99
CA ASN A 274 -24.60 12.13 3.16
C ASN A 274 -26.10 11.88 3.48
N GLY A 275 -26.58 10.65 3.28
CA GLY A 275 -27.98 10.26 3.52
C GLY A 275 -28.94 10.52 2.36
N GLU A 276 -28.53 11.27 1.34
CA GLU A 276 -29.31 11.51 0.11
C GLU A 276 -28.97 10.48 -0.97
N ARG A 277 -29.90 10.22 -1.90
CA ARG A 277 -29.61 9.35 -3.05
C ARG A 277 -28.52 9.99 -3.93
N GLY A 278 -27.59 9.17 -4.39
CA GLY A 278 -26.49 9.68 -5.19
C GLY A 278 -25.77 8.61 -6.00
N ILE A 279 -24.80 9.06 -6.79
CA ILE A 279 -23.88 8.20 -7.55
C ILE A 279 -22.48 8.40 -6.99
N ARG A 280 -21.72 7.31 -6.89
CA ARG A 280 -20.30 7.36 -6.57
C ARG A 280 -19.53 7.44 -7.87
N VAL A 281 -18.66 8.44 -7.99
CA VAL A 281 -17.80 8.66 -9.16
C VAL A 281 -16.36 8.40 -8.75
N ALA A 282 -15.72 7.43 -9.40
CA ALA A 282 -14.34 7.07 -9.13
C ALA A 282 -13.42 7.56 -10.25
N ILE A 283 -12.44 8.39 -9.90
CA ILE A 283 -11.51 8.97 -10.86
C ILE A 283 -10.15 8.30 -10.72
N ARG A 284 -9.68 7.68 -11.81
CA ARG A 284 -8.37 7.03 -11.92
C ARG A 284 -7.38 7.97 -12.58
N LYS A 285 -6.14 7.98 -12.09
CA LYS A 285 -5.06 8.75 -12.72
C LYS A 285 -4.43 7.96 -13.86
N GLN A 286 -3.78 8.66 -14.79
CA GLN A 286 -2.82 8.06 -15.70
C GLN A 286 -1.59 7.61 -14.91
N ALA A 287 -0.92 6.54 -15.36
CA ALA A 287 0.22 5.96 -14.64
C ALA A 287 1.30 7.01 -14.31
N ASP A 288 1.67 7.83 -15.29
CA ASP A 288 2.70 8.86 -15.19
C ASP A 288 2.27 10.19 -14.55
N ALA A 289 1.00 10.32 -14.15
CA ALA A 289 0.47 11.57 -13.64
C ALA A 289 0.78 11.77 -12.15
N ASN A 290 1.00 13.04 -11.75
CA ASN A 290 1.22 13.42 -10.36
C ASN A 290 -0.11 13.39 -9.59
N THR A 291 -0.21 12.53 -8.58
CA THR A 291 -1.45 12.32 -7.82
C THR A 291 -1.94 13.61 -7.14
N VAL A 292 -1.04 14.40 -6.56
CA VAL A 292 -1.40 15.66 -5.86
C VAL A 292 -1.93 16.70 -6.85
N GLU A 293 -1.28 16.82 -8.02
CA GLU A 293 -1.71 17.76 -9.06
C GLU A 293 -3.08 17.38 -9.64
N VAL A 294 -3.28 16.10 -9.95
CA VAL A 294 -4.57 15.57 -10.45
C VAL A 294 -5.67 15.80 -9.41
N SER A 295 -5.43 15.50 -8.13
CA SER A 295 -6.38 15.79 -7.05
C SER A 295 -6.73 17.27 -6.95
N LYS A 296 -5.75 18.18 -7.03
CA LYS A 296 -5.99 19.63 -7.00
C LYS A 296 -6.84 20.10 -8.17
N ASN A 297 -6.57 19.59 -9.38
CA ASN A 297 -7.34 19.88 -10.58
C ASN A 297 -8.78 19.37 -10.47
N ILE A 298 -8.97 18.17 -9.91
CA ILE A 298 -10.30 17.61 -9.66
C ILE A 298 -11.06 18.46 -8.65
N LEU A 299 -10.46 18.83 -7.50
CA LEU A 299 -11.09 19.68 -6.50
C LEU A 299 -11.52 21.04 -7.09
N ALA A 300 -10.66 21.67 -7.89
CA ALA A 300 -10.99 22.92 -8.55
C ALA A 300 -12.12 22.76 -9.60
N GLU A 301 -12.22 21.61 -10.27
CA GLU A 301 -13.33 21.32 -11.19
C GLU A 301 -14.63 20.97 -10.43
N ILE A 302 -14.56 20.38 -9.24
CA ILE A 302 -15.73 20.19 -8.36
C ILE A 302 -16.38 21.53 -8.03
N ASP A 303 -15.59 22.54 -7.62
CA ASP A 303 -16.12 23.87 -7.29
C ASP A 303 -16.82 24.51 -8.51
N LYS A 304 -16.19 24.39 -9.70
CA LYS A 304 -16.78 24.87 -10.95
C LYS A 304 -18.04 24.10 -11.36
N ALA A 305 -18.04 22.78 -11.15
CA ALA A 305 -19.17 21.92 -11.49
C ALA A 305 -20.36 22.18 -10.56
N ASN A 306 -20.14 22.32 -9.25
CA ASN A 306 -21.17 22.71 -8.28
C ASN A 306 -21.74 24.10 -8.58
N ALA A 307 -20.92 25.04 -9.05
CA ALA A 307 -21.40 26.36 -9.47
C ALA A 307 -22.20 26.33 -10.79
N ALA A 308 -21.80 25.47 -11.74
CA ALA A 308 -22.46 25.34 -13.04
C ALA A 308 -23.74 24.50 -13.00
N PHE A 309 -23.82 23.54 -12.08
CA PHE A 309 -24.97 22.67 -11.87
C PHE A 309 -25.44 22.75 -10.40
N PRO A 310 -26.13 23.83 -9.99
CA PRO A 310 -26.62 23.98 -8.62
C PRO A 310 -27.55 22.87 -8.15
N GLN A 311 -28.16 22.13 -9.09
CA GLN A 311 -28.99 20.96 -8.84
C GLN A 311 -28.20 19.70 -8.46
N LEU A 312 -26.87 19.70 -8.61
CA LEU A 312 -25.98 18.61 -8.20
C LEU A 312 -25.12 19.06 -7.00
N HIS A 313 -24.94 18.16 -6.04
CA HIS A 313 -24.02 18.35 -4.92
C HIS A 313 -22.89 17.32 -5.02
N ILE A 314 -21.75 17.77 -5.55
CA ILE A 314 -20.55 16.96 -5.72
C ILE A 314 -19.63 17.20 -4.52
N VAL A 315 -19.33 16.14 -3.78
CA VAL A 315 -18.42 16.17 -2.62
C VAL A 315 -17.28 15.15 -2.77
N PRO A 316 -16.04 15.50 -2.44
CA PRO A 316 -14.95 14.52 -2.37
C PRO A 316 -15.10 13.68 -1.10
N VAL A 317 -15.09 12.36 -1.26
CA VAL A 317 -15.30 11.38 -0.18
C VAL A 317 -13.98 10.74 0.22
N ILE A 318 -13.13 10.42 -0.76
CA ILE A 318 -11.75 9.99 -0.54
C ILE A 318 -10.88 10.80 -1.48
N ASN A 319 -9.78 11.35 -0.97
CA ASN A 319 -8.80 12.08 -1.76
C ASN A 319 -7.38 11.74 -1.29
N GLN A 320 -6.71 10.88 -2.06
CA GLN A 320 -5.34 10.47 -1.77
C GLN A 320 -4.36 11.64 -1.87
N GLY A 321 -4.54 12.54 -2.83
CA GLY A 321 -3.66 13.70 -3.02
C GLY A 321 -3.57 14.61 -1.80
N ASN A 322 -4.67 14.82 -1.06
CA ASN A 322 -4.64 15.60 0.17
C ASN A 322 -3.82 14.92 1.28
N PHE A 323 -3.97 13.61 1.45
CA PHE A 323 -3.21 12.84 2.42
C PHE A 323 -1.72 12.81 2.05
N ILE A 324 -1.39 12.63 0.77
CA ILE A 324 -0.02 12.68 0.24
C ILE A 324 0.60 14.05 0.49
N GLU A 325 -0.10 15.13 0.12
CA GLU A 325 0.39 16.50 0.29
C GLU A 325 0.69 16.81 1.76
N ARG A 326 -0.21 16.42 2.67
CA ARG A 326 0.00 16.63 4.11
C ARG A 326 1.11 15.76 4.67
N SER A 327 1.17 14.49 4.28
CA SER A 327 2.21 13.56 4.75
C SER A 327 3.59 14.01 4.30
N ILE A 328 3.73 14.42 3.04
CA ILE A 328 4.97 14.96 2.48
C ILE A 328 5.35 16.29 3.12
N THR A 329 4.38 17.19 3.30
CA THR A 329 4.61 18.47 3.98
C THR A 329 5.06 18.23 5.43
N ASN A 330 4.46 17.27 6.13
CA ASN A 330 4.80 16.93 7.49
C ASN A 330 6.20 16.32 7.61
N VAL A 331 6.56 15.39 6.72
CA VAL A 331 7.93 14.86 6.67
C VAL A 331 8.92 15.97 6.30
N ALA A 332 8.62 16.81 5.32
CA ALA A 332 9.47 17.95 4.95
C ALA A 332 9.66 18.96 6.10
N GLN A 333 8.59 19.26 6.84
CA GLN A 333 8.65 20.08 8.05
C GLN A 333 9.49 19.39 9.14
N SER A 334 9.35 18.08 9.31
CA SER A 334 10.17 17.30 10.25
C SER A 334 11.65 17.35 9.89
N VAL A 335 11.99 17.25 8.60
CA VAL A 335 13.37 17.47 8.10
C VAL A 335 13.84 18.89 8.40
N MET A 336 12.99 19.89 8.21
CA MET A 336 13.34 21.30 8.48
C MET A 336 13.55 21.55 9.98
N TYR A 337 12.66 21.06 10.85
CA TYR A 337 12.81 21.16 12.30
C TYR A 337 14.03 20.37 12.78
N GLY A 338 14.23 19.16 12.26
CA GLY A 338 15.40 18.32 12.54
C GLY A 338 16.71 19.02 12.14
N GLY A 339 16.78 19.57 10.93
CA GLY A 339 17.89 20.40 10.47
C GLY A 339 18.11 21.64 11.33
N GLY A 340 17.03 22.30 11.77
CA GLY A 340 17.09 23.41 12.72
C GLY A 340 17.68 23.01 14.08
N PHE A 341 17.22 21.90 14.66
CA PHE A 341 17.77 21.38 15.90
C PHE A 341 19.23 20.94 15.75
N ALA A 342 19.59 20.32 14.63
CA ALA A 342 20.97 20.00 14.27
C ALA A 342 21.85 21.26 14.28
N ILE A 343 21.40 22.37 13.68
CA ILE A 343 22.12 23.65 13.69
C ILE A 343 22.26 24.21 15.12
N ILE A 344 21.22 24.08 15.96
CA ILE A 344 21.28 24.50 17.37
C ILE A 344 22.33 23.69 18.14
N VAL A 345 22.35 22.37 17.95
CA VAL A 345 23.37 21.48 18.55
C VAL A 345 24.77 21.87 18.06
N LEU A 346 24.96 22.07 16.76
CA LEU A 346 26.23 22.54 16.19
C LEU A 346 26.68 23.88 16.79
N LEU A 347 25.75 24.83 16.96
CA LEU A 347 26.05 26.13 17.56
C LEU A 347 26.50 25.98 19.03
N PHE A 348 25.85 25.10 19.78
CA PHE A 348 26.20 24.80 21.17
C PHE A 348 27.61 24.23 21.30
N PHE A 349 28.00 23.29 20.43
CA PHE A 349 29.33 22.67 20.47
C PHE A 349 30.44 23.54 19.86
N LEU A 350 30.22 24.17 18.70
CA LEU A 350 31.25 24.92 17.98
C LEU A 350 31.52 26.31 18.57
N ARG A 351 30.57 26.87 19.34
CA ARG A 351 30.68 28.18 20.05
C ARG A 351 31.06 29.36 19.13
N ASN A 352 31.00 29.16 17.81
CA ASN A 352 31.40 30.10 16.79
C ASN A 352 30.39 30.08 15.64
N ILE A 353 29.61 31.15 15.55
CA ILE A 353 28.58 31.33 14.52
C ILE A 353 29.15 31.14 13.11
N ARG A 354 30.40 31.58 12.84
CA ARG A 354 30.99 31.43 11.50
C ARG A 354 31.24 29.98 11.15
N SER A 355 31.78 29.20 12.10
CA SER A 355 31.99 27.75 11.94
C SER A 355 30.65 27.01 11.78
N THR A 356 29.64 27.39 12.55
CA THR A 356 28.28 26.85 12.42
C THR A 356 27.68 27.18 11.06
N VAL A 357 27.85 28.40 10.53
CA VAL A 357 27.35 28.80 9.20
C VAL A 357 27.97 27.97 8.08
N VAL A 358 29.27 27.66 8.17
CA VAL A 358 29.97 26.82 7.18
C VAL A 358 29.34 25.43 7.10
N ILE A 359 29.07 24.80 8.25
CA ILE A 359 28.44 23.47 8.29
C ILE A 359 26.94 23.55 7.99
N SER A 360 26.22 24.55 8.49
CA SER A 360 24.78 24.67 8.25
C SER A 360 24.46 24.88 6.78
N LEU A 361 25.39 25.48 6.00
CA LEU A 361 25.24 25.64 4.56
C LEU A 361 25.49 24.34 3.79
N SER A 362 26.26 23.39 4.33
CA SER A 362 26.50 22.11 3.67
C SER A 362 25.27 21.21 3.64
N ILE A 363 24.38 21.31 4.64
CA ILE A 363 23.12 20.56 4.73
C ILE A 363 22.19 20.86 3.53
N PRO A 364 21.69 22.09 3.32
CA PRO A 364 20.76 22.38 2.23
C PRO A 364 21.39 22.15 0.86
N ILE A 365 22.69 22.43 0.69
CA ILE A 365 23.38 22.18 -0.58
C ILE A 365 23.44 20.68 -0.90
N SER A 366 23.72 19.84 0.10
CA SER A 366 23.76 18.39 -0.08
C SER A 366 22.37 17.81 -0.37
N ILE A 367 21.32 18.31 0.31
CA ILE A 367 19.93 17.91 0.05
C ILE A 367 19.52 18.30 -1.38
N ILE A 368 19.78 19.54 -1.81
CA ILE A 368 19.44 20.00 -3.15
C ILE A 368 20.20 19.20 -4.22
N ALA A 369 21.50 18.94 -4.00
CA ALA A 369 22.29 18.08 -4.87
C ALA A 369 21.73 16.65 -4.94
N THR A 370 21.15 16.14 -3.86
CA THR A 370 20.53 14.81 -3.82
C THR A 370 19.30 14.76 -4.73
N PHE A 371 18.45 15.81 -4.75
CA PHE A 371 17.29 15.85 -5.66
C PHE A 371 17.65 15.76 -7.14
N ALA A 372 18.82 16.27 -7.53
CA ALA A 372 19.34 16.08 -8.89
C ALA A 372 19.52 14.59 -9.23
N LEU A 373 20.16 13.84 -8.34
CA LEU A 373 20.41 12.41 -8.52
C LEU A 373 19.11 11.58 -8.44
N VAL A 374 18.17 11.97 -7.58
CA VAL A 374 16.84 11.35 -7.49
C VAL A 374 16.08 11.51 -8.80
N TYR A 375 16.08 12.70 -9.38
CA TYR A 375 15.41 12.98 -10.65
C TYR A 375 16.01 12.19 -11.82
N PHE A 376 17.34 12.18 -11.96
CA PHE A 376 17.99 11.39 -13.01
C PHE A 376 17.91 9.88 -12.78
N GLY A 377 17.72 9.45 -11.53
CA GLY A 377 17.42 8.06 -11.18
C GLY A 377 16.01 7.61 -11.53
N GLY A 378 15.12 8.52 -11.92
CA GLY A 378 13.72 8.22 -12.25
C GLY A 378 12.84 7.97 -11.03
N PHE A 379 13.29 8.32 -9.82
CA PHE A 379 12.52 8.11 -8.60
C PHE A 379 11.50 9.22 -8.37
N THR A 380 10.44 8.91 -7.61
CA THR A 380 9.41 9.88 -7.21
C THR A 380 9.72 10.50 -5.84
N LEU A 381 9.16 11.67 -5.56
CA LEU A 381 9.14 12.26 -4.23
C LEU A 381 8.00 11.62 -3.44
N ASN A 382 8.35 10.73 -2.52
CA ASN A 382 7.43 9.91 -1.74
C ASN A 382 7.89 9.78 -0.28
N LEU A 383 7.12 9.08 0.56
CA LEU A 383 7.44 8.94 1.98
C LEU A 383 8.76 8.20 2.23
N MET A 384 9.14 7.24 1.37
CA MET A 384 10.38 6.48 1.50
C MET A 384 11.59 7.32 1.09
N THR A 385 11.51 8.07 -0.01
CA THR A 385 12.60 8.96 -0.45
C THR A 385 12.78 10.13 0.52
N LEU A 386 11.71 10.76 1.01
CA LEU A 386 11.78 11.80 2.04
C LEU A 386 12.24 11.28 3.40
N GLY A 387 11.81 10.07 3.80
CA GLY A 387 12.33 9.40 4.99
C GLY A 387 13.83 9.15 4.88
N GLY A 388 14.31 8.71 3.71
CA GLY A 388 15.73 8.57 3.40
C GLY A 388 16.51 9.88 3.52
N LEU A 389 15.94 10.99 3.02
CA LEU A 389 16.54 12.32 3.20
C LEU A 389 16.54 12.77 4.66
N ALA A 390 15.46 12.55 5.40
CA ALA A 390 15.34 12.89 6.81
C ALA A 390 16.44 12.21 7.65
N LEU A 391 16.69 10.93 7.37
CA LEU A 391 17.79 10.16 7.96
C LEU A 391 19.15 10.65 7.48
N GLY A 392 19.25 10.97 6.18
CA GLY A 392 20.41 11.57 5.58
C GLY A 392 20.84 12.85 6.28
N VAL A 393 19.92 13.76 6.65
CA VAL A 393 20.26 15.06 7.25
C VAL A 393 21.15 14.95 8.48
N GLY A 394 20.89 14.00 9.38
CA GLY A 394 21.74 13.76 10.55
C GLY A 394 23.16 13.34 10.15
N MET A 395 23.27 12.37 9.25
CA MET A 395 24.56 11.80 8.80
C MET A 395 25.33 12.70 7.83
N MET A 396 24.64 13.54 7.04
CA MET A 396 25.24 14.46 6.06
C MET A 396 26.19 15.46 6.72
N VAL A 397 25.96 15.75 7.99
CA VAL A 397 26.72 16.76 8.73
C VAL A 397 28.03 16.17 9.25
N ASP A 398 28.11 14.86 9.49
CA ASP A 398 29.23 14.19 10.14
C ASP A 398 30.56 14.44 9.42
N SER A 399 30.62 14.18 8.12
CA SER A 399 31.82 14.42 7.31
C SER A 399 32.24 15.89 7.34
N SER A 400 31.28 16.81 7.33
CA SER A 400 31.54 18.25 7.39
C SER A 400 32.06 18.68 8.77
N ILE A 401 31.54 18.11 9.86
CA ILE A 401 32.00 18.36 11.24
C ILE A 401 33.45 17.91 11.39
N VAL A 402 33.77 16.68 10.99
CA VAL A 402 35.12 16.11 11.16
C VAL A 402 36.16 16.93 10.40
N VAL A 403 35.84 17.35 9.16
CA VAL A 403 36.72 18.26 8.39
C VAL A 403 36.90 19.58 9.14
N LEU A 404 35.81 20.25 9.52
CA LEU A 404 35.89 21.58 10.12
C LEU A 404 36.64 21.57 11.45
N GLU A 405 36.40 20.56 12.27
CA GLU A 405 37.07 20.42 13.54
C GLU A 405 38.57 20.18 13.37
N ASN A 406 38.97 19.34 12.41
CA ASN A 406 40.39 19.08 12.17
C ASN A 406 41.11 20.35 11.67
N ILE A 407 40.45 21.14 10.82
CA ILE A 407 40.93 22.46 10.39
C ILE A 407 41.11 23.38 11.60
N PHE A 408 40.11 23.46 12.48
CA PHE A 408 40.14 24.33 13.65
C PHE A 408 41.20 23.91 14.68
N ARG A 409 41.35 22.60 14.91
CA ARG A 409 42.39 22.04 15.78
C ARG A 409 43.78 22.46 15.31
N ARG A 410 44.10 22.27 14.03
CA ARG A 410 45.40 22.69 13.47
C ARG A 410 45.62 24.20 13.53
N GLN A 411 44.57 24.98 13.31
CA GLN A 411 44.64 26.44 13.42
C GLN A 411 45.02 26.89 14.84
N ILE A 412 44.52 26.20 15.87
CA ILE A 412 44.78 26.53 17.28
C ILE A 412 46.09 25.92 17.78
N GLU A 413 46.31 24.61 17.56
CA GLU A 413 47.48 23.90 18.07
C GLU A 413 48.76 24.29 17.33
N ASN A 414 48.71 24.41 15.99
CA ASN A 414 49.90 24.66 15.16
C ASN A 414 50.04 26.12 14.71
N HIS A 415 49.12 27.01 15.09
CA HIS A 415 49.14 28.44 14.73
C HIS A 415 49.17 28.73 13.21
N GLU A 416 48.71 27.77 12.40
CA GLU A 416 48.70 27.80 10.94
C GLU A 416 47.74 28.87 10.38
N SER A 417 48.00 29.36 9.15
CA SER A 417 47.07 30.27 8.46
C SER A 417 45.78 29.52 8.06
N PRO A 418 44.62 30.20 7.97
CA PRO A 418 43.35 29.56 7.61
C PRO A 418 43.40 28.76 6.30
N GLU A 419 44.19 29.21 5.31
CA GLU A 419 44.35 28.53 4.03
C GLU A 419 45.18 27.24 4.15
N ILE A 420 46.29 27.28 4.90
CA ILE A 420 47.14 26.10 5.13
C ILE A 420 46.39 25.09 6.01
N ALA A 421 45.78 25.57 7.10
CA ALA A 421 45.01 24.74 8.02
C ALA A 421 43.82 24.06 7.31
N SER A 422 43.15 24.75 6.38
CA SER A 422 42.04 24.18 5.60
C SER A 422 42.51 23.06 4.66
N VAL A 423 43.64 23.25 3.99
CA VAL A 423 44.18 22.28 3.03
C VAL A 423 44.78 21.06 3.74
N GLU A 424 45.65 21.29 4.71
CA GLU A 424 46.38 20.23 5.41
C GLU A 424 45.49 19.55 6.46
N GLY A 425 44.59 20.29 7.11
CA GLY A 425 43.60 19.76 8.04
C GLY A 425 42.58 18.86 7.35
N THR A 426 42.12 19.19 6.14
CA THR A 426 41.22 18.30 5.39
C THR A 426 41.96 17.07 4.88
N GLN A 427 43.19 17.22 4.39
CA GLN A 427 44.00 16.09 3.89
C GLN A 427 44.23 15.02 4.96
N GLU A 428 44.53 15.45 6.19
CA GLU A 428 44.78 14.56 7.32
C GLU A 428 43.59 13.62 7.60
N VAL A 429 42.36 14.09 7.41
CA VAL A 429 41.14 13.31 7.68
C VAL A 429 40.44 12.78 6.43
N SER A 430 40.87 13.16 5.23
CA SER A 430 40.20 12.79 3.96
C SER A 430 40.07 11.27 3.79
N SER A 431 41.15 10.52 4.07
CA SER A 431 41.13 9.05 3.96
C SER A 431 40.16 8.41 4.95
N ALA A 432 40.13 8.91 6.19
CA ALA A 432 39.27 8.40 7.24
C ALA A 432 37.78 8.68 6.94
N ILE A 433 37.46 9.87 6.41
CA ILE A 433 36.08 10.26 6.08
C ILE A 433 35.57 9.50 4.84
N ILE A 434 36.39 9.33 3.80
CA ILE A 434 36.00 8.53 2.62
C ILE A 434 35.72 7.10 3.05
N ALA A 435 36.61 6.49 3.86
CA ALA A 435 36.43 5.12 4.32
C ALA A 435 35.21 4.97 5.25
N SER A 436 34.99 5.94 6.14
CA SER A 436 33.78 6.04 6.98
C SER A 436 32.51 6.12 6.11
N THR A 437 32.49 6.99 5.11
CA THR A 437 31.32 7.12 4.21
C THR A 437 31.09 5.84 3.41
N ILE A 438 32.14 5.20 2.86
CA ILE A 438 32.02 3.91 2.16
C ILE A 438 31.44 2.85 3.10
N THR A 439 31.89 2.81 4.36
CA THR A 439 31.37 1.89 5.37
C THR A 439 29.88 2.11 5.60
N THR A 440 29.42 3.37 5.67
CA THR A 440 28.00 3.70 5.77
C THR A 440 27.22 3.32 4.50
N LEU A 441 27.78 3.54 3.31
CA LEU A 441 27.16 3.19 2.03
C LEU A 441 26.95 1.68 1.88
N VAL A 442 27.95 0.88 2.28
CA VAL A 442 27.97 -0.58 2.10
C VAL A 442 26.86 -1.28 2.89
N ILE A 443 26.35 -0.66 3.95
CA ILE A 443 25.25 -1.21 4.75
C ILE A 443 23.93 -1.22 4.00
N PHE A 444 23.74 -0.25 3.11
CA PHE A 444 22.56 -0.17 2.26
C PHE A 444 22.66 -1.09 1.04
N LEU A 445 23.86 -1.59 0.71
CA LEU A 445 24.06 -2.42 -0.47
C LEU A 445 23.27 -3.74 -0.39
N PRO A 446 23.30 -4.53 0.71
CA PRO A 446 22.43 -5.70 0.88
C PRO A 446 20.95 -5.39 0.75
N LEU A 447 20.51 -4.21 1.18
CA LEU A 447 19.12 -3.80 1.14
C LEU A 447 18.60 -3.71 -0.30
N ILE A 448 19.45 -3.29 -1.25
CA ILE A 448 19.13 -3.24 -2.69
C ILE A 448 18.82 -4.64 -3.27
N PHE A 449 19.36 -5.70 -2.66
CA PHE A 449 19.17 -7.09 -3.08
C PHE A 449 18.08 -7.84 -2.31
N VAL A 450 17.44 -7.20 -1.33
CA VAL A 450 16.27 -7.77 -0.63
C VAL A 450 15.15 -7.95 -1.66
N LYS A 451 14.52 -9.13 -1.64
CA LYS A 451 13.43 -9.45 -2.55
C LYS A 451 12.10 -9.10 -1.88
N GLY A 452 11.00 -9.31 -2.59
CA GLY A 452 9.67 -9.05 -2.03
C GLY A 452 9.28 -7.57 -2.00
N VAL A 453 8.11 -7.32 -1.40
CA VAL A 453 7.51 -5.98 -1.25
C VAL A 453 8.41 -5.05 -0.46
N SER A 454 9.02 -5.54 0.63
CA SER A 454 9.95 -4.75 1.43
C SER A 454 11.15 -4.29 0.60
N GLY A 455 11.73 -5.16 -0.23
CA GLY A 455 12.85 -4.80 -1.11
C GLY A 455 12.54 -3.59 -1.99
N ILE A 456 11.37 -3.57 -2.64
CA ILE A 456 10.98 -2.47 -3.55
C ILE A 456 10.76 -1.17 -2.79
N LEU A 457 9.98 -1.22 -1.70
CA LEU A 457 9.66 -0.03 -0.90
C LEU A 457 10.92 0.67 -0.36
N PHE A 458 11.91 -0.12 0.06
CA PHE A 458 13.08 0.41 0.77
C PHE A 458 14.32 0.58 -0.10
N LYS A 459 14.33 0.01 -1.31
CA LYS A 459 15.39 0.24 -2.29
C LYS A 459 15.52 1.72 -2.64
N GLU A 460 14.42 2.44 -2.85
CA GLU A 460 14.48 3.90 -3.09
C GLU A 460 15.01 4.66 -1.86
N LEU A 461 14.58 4.30 -0.65
CA LEU A 461 15.12 4.86 0.60
C LEU A 461 16.65 4.67 0.70
N ALA A 462 17.15 3.46 0.40
CA ALA A 462 18.57 3.15 0.36
C ALA A 462 19.32 3.99 -0.68
N TYR A 463 18.83 4.09 -1.92
CA TYR A 463 19.45 4.93 -2.96
C TYR A 463 19.52 6.39 -2.57
N VAL A 464 18.42 6.93 -2.01
CA VAL A 464 18.38 8.32 -1.59
C VAL A 464 19.42 8.57 -0.51
N ILE A 465 19.53 7.70 0.50
CA ILE A 465 20.57 7.83 1.53
C ILE A 465 21.97 7.76 0.91
N ILE A 466 22.22 6.82 -0.01
CA ILE A 466 23.50 6.69 -0.73
C ILE A 466 23.85 7.98 -1.47
N PHE A 467 22.91 8.52 -2.26
CA PHE A 467 23.08 9.80 -2.96
C PHE A 467 23.34 10.94 -2.00
N SER A 468 22.62 10.97 -0.88
CA SER A 468 22.74 11.97 0.16
C SER A 468 24.12 12.02 0.81
N LEU A 469 24.70 10.84 1.10
CA LEU A 469 26.02 10.69 1.70
C LEU A 469 27.13 10.97 0.70
N VAL A 470 26.98 10.56 -0.56
CA VAL A 470 27.93 10.89 -1.64
C VAL A 470 27.96 12.40 -1.87
N CYS A 471 26.81 13.06 -1.94
CA CYS A 471 26.72 14.52 -2.05
C CYS A 471 27.36 15.21 -0.84
N SER A 472 27.07 14.75 0.38
CA SER A 472 27.69 15.26 1.61
C SER A 472 29.22 15.13 1.60
N LEU A 473 29.75 13.97 1.20
CA LEU A 473 31.20 13.73 1.11
C LEU A 473 31.87 14.67 0.10
N LEU A 474 31.25 14.86 -1.07
CA LEU A 474 31.75 15.80 -2.07
C LEU A 474 31.76 17.23 -1.53
N VAL A 475 30.70 17.65 -0.84
CA VAL A 475 30.60 18.98 -0.22
C VAL A 475 31.61 19.14 0.92
N SER A 476 31.83 18.14 1.76
CA SER A 476 32.77 18.19 2.87
C SER A 476 34.24 18.26 2.43
N LEU A 477 34.60 17.61 1.32
CA LEU A 477 35.97 17.63 0.79
C LEU A 477 36.27 18.81 -0.16
N SER A 478 35.25 19.57 -0.57
CA SER A 478 35.40 20.69 -1.51
C SER A 478 34.94 22.02 -0.93
N LEU A 479 33.64 22.20 -0.70
CA LEU A 479 33.02 23.45 -0.30
C LEU A 479 33.39 23.83 1.13
N VAL A 480 33.35 22.88 2.08
CA VAL A 480 33.65 23.13 3.50
C VAL A 480 35.06 23.70 3.71
N PRO A 481 36.16 23.10 3.21
CA PRO A 481 37.50 23.66 3.38
C PRO A 481 37.67 25.01 2.67
N MET A 482 37.01 25.21 1.52
CA MET A 482 37.04 26.50 0.82
C MET A 482 36.37 27.59 1.68
N LEU A 483 35.16 27.33 2.17
CA LEU A 483 34.43 28.25 3.04
C LEU A 483 35.16 28.49 4.37
N ALA A 484 35.75 27.45 4.97
CA ALA A 484 36.56 27.57 6.18
C ALA A 484 37.75 28.52 5.97
N SER A 485 38.49 28.37 4.86
CA SER A 485 39.65 29.21 4.55
C SER A 485 39.32 30.71 4.40
N LYS A 486 38.09 31.05 4.01
CA LYS A 486 37.64 32.43 3.78
C LYS A 486 36.84 33.02 4.94
N LEU A 487 36.02 32.23 5.63
CA LEU A 487 35.13 32.71 6.68
C LEU A 487 35.76 32.61 8.08
N ILE A 488 36.67 31.65 8.30
CA ILE A 488 37.31 31.42 9.61
C ILE A 488 38.62 32.21 9.67
N HIS A 489 38.56 33.41 10.25
CA HIS A 489 39.73 34.25 10.48
C HIS A 489 40.45 33.88 11.77
N ARG A 490 41.76 34.15 11.83
CA ARG A 490 42.64 33.92 12.99
C ARG A 490 42.03 34.52 14.26
N LEU A 491 42.13 33.80 15.37
CA LEU A 491 41.77 34.27 16.72
C LEU A 491 42.65 35.47 17.12
N GLU A 492 42.34 36.66 16.62
CA GLU A 492 42.80 37.92 17.21
C GLU A 492 41.76 38.39 18.23
N THR A 493 42.06 38.16 19.50
CA THR A 493 41.92 39.10 20.64
C THR A 493 40.72 40.07 20.72
N HIS A 494 39.59 39.82 20.06
CA HIS A 494 38.36 40.61 20.21
C HIS A 494 37.36 39.87 21.10
N ARG A 495 37.77 39.65 22.35
CA ARG A 495 36.93 39.10 23.42
C ARG A 495 35.84 40.10 23.89
N ASN A 496 35.78 41.32 23.32
CA ASN A 496 34.98 42.42 23.86
C ASN A 496 33.61 42.72 23.20
N ASN A 497 33.36 42.49 21.91
CA ASN A 497 32.11 42.95 21.24
C ASN A 497 31.03 41.90 20.95
N ARG A 498 30.98 40.76 21.66
CA ARG A 498 29.84 39.82 21.56
C ARG A 498 28.74 40.18 22.58
N PRO A 499 27.43 40.08 22.24
CA PRO A 499 26.35 40.38 23.18
C PRO A 499 26.44 39.48 24.41
N LEU A 500 26.14 40.04 25.61
CA LEU A 500 26.42 39.41 26.91
C LEU A 500 25.88 37.97 27.04
N TRP A 501 24.70 37.68 26.48
CA TRP A 501 24.09 36.35 26.51
C TRP A 501 24.94 35.27 25.79
N ILE A 502 25.57 35.59 24.65
CA ILE A 502 26.42 34.66 23.89
C ILE A 502 27.74 34.43 24.63
N LYS A 503 28.30 35.46 25.30
CA LYS A 503 29.49 35.28 26.15
C LYS A 503 29.19 34.38 27.34
N ASN A 504 28.06 34.61 28.02
CA ASN A 504 27.67 33.81 29.18
C ASN A 504 27.37 32.36 28.79
N MET A 505 26.58 32.12 27.74
CA MET A 505 26.31 30.75 27.26
C MET A 505 27.59 30.04 26.79
N ALA A 506 28.47 30.73 26.03
CA ALA A 506 29.72 30.14 25.60
C ALA A 506 30.67 29.84 26.77
N ALA A 507 30.68 30.65 27.83
CA ALA A 507 31.49 30.41 29.02
C ALA A 507 30.94 29.24 29.87
N HIS A 508 29.62 29.14 30.04
CA HIS A 508 28.99 28.02 30.75
C HIS A 508 29.15 26.69 30.00
N ALA A 509 29.04 26.71 28.67
CA ALA A 509 29.33 25.55 27.85
C ALA A 509 30.79 25.10 27.99
N GLU A 510 31.75 26.05 28.08
CA GLU A 510 33.17 25.73 28.26
C GLU A 510 33.46 25.06 29.61
N THR A 511 32.89 25.60 30.69
CA THR A 511 33.03 24.99 32.02
C THR A 511 32.39 23.60 32.04
N PHE A 512 31.21 23.45 31.43
CA PHE A 512 30.53 22.16 31.30
C PHE A 512 31.38 21.14 30.51
N PHE A 513 31.95 21.52 29.37
CA PHE A 513 32.76 20.61 28.56
C PHE A 513 34.10 20.25 29.21
N ASN A 514 34.77 21.20 29.87
CA ASN A 514 36.01 20.92 30.59
C ASN A 514 35.76 20.00 31.80
N GLU A 515 34.62 20.17 32.47
CA GLU A 515 34.17 19.27 33.52
C GLU A 515 33.79 17.88 32.97
N LEU A 516 33.07 17.83 31.85
CA LEU A 516 32.71 16.59 31.18
C LEU A 516 33.96 15.82 30.72
N ASP A 517 34.96 16.48 30.14
CA ASP A 517 36.23 15.87 29.73
C ASP A 517 37.01 15.29 30.92
N SER A 518 37.08 16.03 32.04
CA SER A 518 37.82 15.59 33.23
C SER A 518 37.12 14.43 33.94
N ARG A 519 35.79 14.45 34.03
CA ARG A 519 34.97 13.34 34.54
C ARG A 519 35.07 12.12 33.65
N TYR A 520 34.99 12.28 32.33
CA TYR A 520 35.15 11.19 31.37
C TYR A 520 36.55 10.59 31.43
N LYS A 521 37.61 11.41 31.55
CA LYS A 521 38.98 10.92 31.75
C LYS A 521 39.08 10.07 33.01
N THR A 522 38.47 10.51 34.12
CA THR A 522 38.46 9.77 35.39
C THR A 522 37.71 8.44 35.25
N LEU A 523 36.56 8.46 34.56
CA LEU A 523 35.79 7.26 34.25
C LEU A 523 36.59 6.28 33.38
N LEU A 524 37.30 6.75 32.34
CA LEU A 524 38.15 5.92 31.51
C LEU A 524 39.31 5.28 32.28
N HIS A 525 39.95 5.99 33.20
CA HIS A 525 41.01 5.40 34.03
C HIS A 525 40.47 4.26 34.90
N TRP A 526 39.27 4.43 35.46
CA TRP A 526 38.60 3.37 36.22
C TRP A 526 38.22 2.18 35.34
N VAL A 527 37.66 2.44 34.16
CA VAL A 527 37.25 1.43 33.17
C VAL A 527 38.47 0.62 32.68
N LEU A 528 39.58 1.28 32.34
CA LEU A 528 40.79 0.61 31.87
C LEU A 528 41.44 -0.24 32.97
N LYS A 529 41.34 0.18 34.23
CA LYS A 529 41.77 -0.63 35.39
C LYS A 529 40.88 -1.86 35.60
N ASN A 530 39.57 -1.71 35.41
CA ASN A 530 38.55 -2.74 35.69
C ASN A 530 37.88 -3.30 34.42
N ARG A 531 38.63 -3.42 33.32
CA ARG A 531 38.09 -3.74 31.98
C ARG A 531 37.19 -4.98 31.91
N MET A 532 37.48 -6.03 32.69
CA MET A 532 36.65 -7.25 32.73
C MET A 532 35.29 -7.01 33.38
N ILE A 533 35.22 -6.14 34.40
CA ILE A 533 33.97 -5.76 35.07
C ILE A 533 33.12 -4.93 34.10
N THR A 534 33.72 -3.99 33.37
CA THR A 534 33.00 -3.18 32.37
C THR A 534 32.39 -4.03 31.26
N ILE A 535 33.15 -5.00 30.72
CA ILE A 535 32.63 -5.94 29.72
C ILE A 535 31.52 -6.80 30.32
N GLY A 536 31.69 -7.31 31.55
CA GLY A 536 30.68 -8.11 32.25
C GLY A 536 29.37 -7.34 32.51
N VAL A 537 29.45 -6.10 33.00
CA VAL A 537 28.27 -5.23 33.22
C VAL A 537 27.57 -4.95 31.90
N THR A 538 28.33 -4.67 30.83
CA THR A 538 27.75 -4.43 29.51
C THR A 538 27.04 -5.68 28.97
N ALA A 539 27.63 -6.87 29.16
CA ALA A 539 27.01 -8.14 28.79
C ALA A 539 25.73 -8.42 29.59
N ILE A 540 25.68 -8.07 30.88
CA ILE A 540 24.48 -8.17 31.71
C ILE A 540 23.39 -7.23 31.20
N ILE A 541 23.71 -5.96 30.92
CA ILE A 541 22.75 -5.00 30.36
C ILE A 541 22.23 -5.47 29.01
N LEU A 542 23.10 -6.01 28.15
CA LEU A 542 22.71 -6.61 26.88
C LEU A 542 21.74 -7.78 27.11
N THR A 543 22.07 -8.69 28.01
CA THR A 543 21.22 -9.85 28.33
C THR A 543 19.86 -9.41 28.88
N LEU A 544 19.83 -8.43 29.79
CA LEU A 544 18.60 -7.87 30.34
C LEU A 544 17.75 -7.18 29.27
N SER A 545 18.38 -6.48 28.32
CA SER A 545 17.66 -5.88 27.19
C SER A 545 17.06 -6.93 26.26
N LEU A 546 17.74 -8.07 26.04
CA LEU A 546 17.21 -9.17 25.22
C LEU A 546 15.97 -9.82 25.87
N LEU A 547 15.84 -9.77 27.20
CA LEU A 547 14.62 -10.22 27.89
C LEU A 547 13.40 -9.32 27.62
N LEU A 548 13.59 -8.12 27.06
CA LEU A 548 12.49 -7.27 26.61
C LEU A 548 11.92 -7.68 25.25
N LEU A 549 12.65 -8.47 24.45
CA LEU A 549 12.19 -8.95 23.13
C LEU A 549 10.79 -9.59 23.15
N PRO A 550 10.45 -10.52 24.06
CA PRO A 550 9.11 -11.11 24.09
C PRO A 550 8.00 -10.14 24.51
N LEU A 551 8.33 -8.99 25.11
CA LEU A 551 7.36 -7.97 25.53
C LEU A 551 7.07 -6.94 24.44
N ILE A 552 7.89 -6.89 23.38
CA ILE A 552 7.72 -5.98 22.24
C ILE A 552 6.95 -6.73 21.16
N GLY A 553 5.78 -6.19 20.78
CA GLY A 553 4.94 -6.78 19.74
C GLY A 553 5.64 -6.79 18.36
N THR A 554 5.20 -7.67 17.47
CA THR A 554 5.75 -7.78 16.11
C THR A 554 4.65 -7.63 15.07
N GLU A 555 4.89 -6.80 14.06
CA GLU A 555 3.94 -6.51 12.98
C GLU A 555 4.69 -6.40 11.65
N PHE A 556 3.99 -6.49 10.52
CA PHE A 556 4.62 -6.26 9.21
C PHE A 556 4.94 -4.77 9.01
N LEU A 557 3.94 -3.90 9.19
CA LEU A 557 4.03 -2.45 9.05
C LEU A 557 3.17 -1.75 10.11
N PRO A 558 3.53 -0.54 10.54
CA PRO A 558 2.78 0.18 11.56
C PRO A 558 1.43 0.68 11.01
N PRO A 559 0.36 0.67 11.82
CA PRO A 559 -0.92 1.28 11.46
C PRO A 559 -0.78 2.81 11.25
N SER A 560 -1.54 3.38 10.31
CA SER A 560 -1.57 4.83 10.07
C SER A 560 -2.99 5.38 9.96
N ASP A 561 -3.21 6.57 10.51
CA ASP A 561 -4.53 7.21 10.52
C ASP A 561 -4.75 8.06 9.25
N GLU A 562 -5.48 7.52 8.27
CA GLU A 562 -5.87 8.21 7.03
C GLU A 562 -7.10 9.12 7.17
N GLY A 563 -7.73 9.17 8.36
CA GLY A 563 -8.99 9.89 8.52
C GLY A 563 -10.16 9.25 7.76
N GLU A 564 -10.15 7.93 7.58
CA GLU A 564 -11.30 7.14 7.10
C GLU A 564 -11.78 6.17 8.18
N VAL A 565 -13.07 5.91 8.21
CA VAL A 565 -13.66 4.75 8.92
C VAL A 565 -14.65 4.07 7.99
N ARG A 566 -14.61 2.74 7.93
CA ARG A 566 -15.47 1.91 7.11
C ARG A 566 -16.35 1.02 7.98
N VAL A 567 -17.65 1.06 7.74
CA VAL A 567 -18.64 0.20 8.39
C VAL A 567 -19.26 -0.69 7.32
N THR A 568 -19.08 -2.00 7.43
CA THR A 568 -19.63 -2.99 6.50
C THR A 568 -20.63 -3.87 7.24
N GLY A 569 -21.88 -3.90 6.79
CA GLY A 569 -22.92 -4.82 7.23
C GLY A 569 -23.12 -5.92 6.20
N GLU A 570 -22.86 -7.16 6.57
CA GLU A 570 -23.10 -8.35 5.73
C GLU A 570 -24.45 -8.98 6.11
N MET A 571 -25.25 -9.32 5.11
CA MET A 571 -26.49 -10.09 5.29
C MET A 571 -26.33 -11.49 4.69
N GLU A 572 -27.32 -12.35 4.90
CA GLU A 572 -27.33 -13.69 4.32
C GLU A 572 -27.30 -13.64 2.79
N VAL A 573 -26.61 -14.60 2.16
CA VAL A 573 -26.49 -14.68 0.71
C VAL A 573 -27.87 -14.82 0.08
N GLY A 574 -28.13 -14.17 -1.06
CA GLY A 574 -29.45 -14.12 -1.68
C GLY A 574 -30.40 -13.06 -1.11
N THR A 575 -30.00 -12.29 -0.09
CA THR A 575 -30.82 -11.16 0.40
C THR A 575 -31.03 -10.12 -0.70
N ARG A 576 -32.28 -9.66 -0.86
CA ARG A 576 -32.65 -8.62 -1.84
C ARG A 576 -32.02 -7.27 -1.54
N LEU A 577 -31.57 -6.57 -2.58
CA LEU A 577 -30.96 -5.23 -2.49
C LEU A 577 -31.82 -4.22 -1.71
N ASP A 578 -33.14 -4.21 -1.92
CA ASP A 578 -34.05 -3.29 -1.20
C ASP A 578 -34.04 -3.50 0.32
N LEU A 579 -33.89 -4.75 0.78
CA LEU A 579 -33.86 -5.07 2.20
C LEU A 579 -32.51 -4.67 2.80
N ILE A 580 -31.41 -4.94 2.09
CA ILE A 580 -30.06 -4.49 2.46
C ILE A 580 -30.05 -2.96 2.56
N ASP A 581 -30.66 -2.26 1.61
CA ASP A 581 -30.77 -0.81 1.61
C ASP A 581 -31.47 -0.28 2.86
N ARG A 582 -32.59 -0.89 3.24
CA ARG A 582 -33.34 -0.54 4.46
C ARG A 582 -32.52 -0.74 5.72
N GLN A 583 -31.80 -1.86 5.83
CA GLN A 583 -30.93 -2.12 6.99
C GLN A 583 -29.72 -1.17 7.00
N THR A 584 -29.16 -0.86 5.83
CA THR A 584 -28.07 0.11 5.67
C THR A 584 -28.49 1.51 6.15
N ARG A 585 -29.74 1.92 5.92
CA ARG A 585 -30.25 3.21 6.45
C ARG A 585 -30.29 3.25 7.98
N MET A 586 -30.69 2.15 8.63
CA MET A 586 -30.64 2.07 10.10
C MET A 586 -29.20 2.19 10.60
N MET A 587 -28.25 1.61 9.86
CA MET A 587 -26.82 1.73 10.14
C MET A 587 -26.34 3.18 9.97
N GLU A 588 -26.72 3.86 8.89
CA GLU A 588 -26.42 5.27 8.65
C GLU A 588 -26.93 6.16 9.79
N ASP A 589 -28.17 5.96 10.25
CA ASP A 589 -28.75 6.75 11.34
C ASP A 589 -27.97 6.63 12.65
N ILE A 590 -27.44 5.44 12.96
CA ILE A 590 -26.61 5.22 14.14
C ILE A 590 -25.24 5.87 13.93
N VAL A 591 -24.62 5.66 12.76
CA VAL A 591 -23.28 6.16 12.44
C VAL A 591 -23.24 7.69 12.45
N TYR A 592 -24.15 8.36 11.73
CA TYR A 592 -24.15 9.82 11.62
C TYR A 592 -24.41 10.53 12.95
N LYS A 593 -25.14 9.91 13.88
CA LYS A 593 -25.36 10.46 15.24
C LYS A 593 -24.13 10.32 16.14
N ASN A 594 -23.28 9.34 15.90
CA ASN A 594 -22.16 8.98 16.79
C ASN A 594 -20.79 9.46 16.30
N VAL A 595 -20.71 10.03 15.11
CA VAL A 595 -19.46 10.55 14.51
C VAL A 595 -19.62 12.02 14.08
N PRO A 596 -19.61 12.97 15.05
CA PRO A 596 -19.63 14.40 14.72
C PRO A 596 -18.37 14.87 13.98
N GLU A 597 -17.29 14.09 14.02
CA GLU A 597 -16.02 14.38 13.32
C GLU A 597 -16.06 14.06 11.81
N MET A 598 -17.20 13.59 11.29
CA MET A 598 -17.39 13.24 9.88
C MET A 598 -17.53 14.49 8.99
N VAL A 599 -16.83 14.50 7.86
CA VAL A 599 -16.92 15.53 6.80
C VAL A 599 -17.91 15.11 5.71
N SER A 600 -17.84 13.86 5.28
CA SER A 600 -18.72 13.29 4.26
C SER A 600 -18.84 11.79 4.44
N ALA A 601 -19.95 11.22 3.99
CA ALA A 601 -20.17 9.79 3.94
C ALA A 601 -20.71 9.34 2.59
N VAL A 602 -20.26 8.16 2.17
CA VAL A 602 -20.91 7.40 1.11
C VAL A 602 -21.33 6.06 1.65
N ALA A 603 -22.64 5.83 1.62
CA ALA A 603 -23.22 4.53 1.84
C ALA A 603 -23.46 3.85 0.49
N SER A 604 -23.17 2.57 0.39
CA SER A 604 -23.49 1.77 -0.79
C SER A 604 -24.00 0.40 -0.38
N SER A 605 -25.10 -0.01 -0.97
CA SER A 605 -25.68 -1.34 -0.78
C SER A 605 -25.52 -2.14 -2.06
N ARG A 606 -25.08 -3.39 -1.96
CA ARG A 606 -24.87 -4.32 -3.08
C ARG A 606 -25.67 -5.59 -2.85
N GLY A 607 -26.31 -6.10 -3.90
CA GLY A 607 -27.24 -7.25 -3.81
C GLY A 607 -26.69 -8.55 -4.41
N ALA A 608 -27.46 -9.63 -4.19
CA ALA A 608 -27.34 -10.98 -4.79
C ALA A 608 -26.00 -11.71 -4.62
N GLU A 609 -24.94 -11.30 -5.31
CA GLU A 609 -23.63 -11.98 -5.30
C GLU A 609 -22.88 -11.78 -3.98
N THR A 610 -22.98 -10.57 -3.41
CA THR A 610 -22.32 -10.19 -2.15
C THR A 610 -23.25 -9.24 -1.38
N PRO A 611 -24.25 -9.78 -0.65
CA PRO A 611 -25.22 -8.97 0.09
C PRO A 611 -24.57 -8.16 1.22
N GLU A 612 -24.20 -6.92 0.91
CA GLU A 612 -23.52 -6.04 1.86
C GLU A 612 -24.01 -4.59 1.77
N GLY A 613 -24.05 -3.91 2.91
CA GLY A 613 -24.11 -2.47 3.03
C GLY A 613 -22.78 -1.93 3.53
N GLU A 614 -22.13 -1.05 2.78
CA GLU A 614 -20.86 -0.42 3.14
C GLU A 614 -21.08 1.08 3.34
N ILE A 615 -20.68 1.63 4.48
CA ILE A 615 -20.59 3.07 4.74
C ILE A 615 -19.11 3.44 4.85
N ARG A 616 -18.66 4.33 3.99
CA ARG A 616 -17.32 4.95 4.08
C ARG A 616 -17.45 6.37 4.61
N LEU A 617 -16.76 6.64 5.70
CA LEU A 617 -16.77 7.92 6.39
C LEU A 617 -15.43 8.60 6.16
N SER A 618 -15.46 9.83 5.63
CA SER A 618 -14.32 10.73 5.69
C SER A 618 -14.40 11.53 6.98
N LEU A 619 -13.31 11.55 7.74
CA LEU A 619 -13.18 12.26 9.00
C LEU A 619 -12.40 13.57 8.82
N LEU A 620 -12.50 14.43 9.82
CA LEU A 620 -11.59 15.55 9.99
C LEU A 620 -10.13 15.07 10.13
N PRO A 621 -9.16 15.90 9.71
CA PRO A 621 -7.73 15.62 9.89
C PRO A 621 -7.41 15.25 11.34
N SER A 622 -6.46 14.33 11.56
CA SER A 622 -6.14 13.80 12.90
C SER A 622 -5.83 14.89 13.92
N ILE A 623 -5.14 15.96 13.50
CA ILE A 623 -4.77 17.12 14.34
C ILE A 623 -6.00 17.92 14.81
N LYS A 624 -7.13 17.87 14.08
CA LYS A 624 -8.35 18.64 14.39
C LYS A 624 -9.38 17.86 15.20
N ARG A 625 -9.08 16.61 15.58
CA ARG A 625 -9.98 15.74 16.35
C ARG A 625 -9.29 15.15 17.56
N ASN A 626 -10.08 14.84 18.58
CA ASN A 626 -9.57 14.29 19.84
C ASN A 626 -9.50 12.76 19.83
N ARG A 627 -10.24 12.10 18.93
CA ARG A 627 -10.32 10.64 18.82
C ARG A 627 -9.60 10.16 17.57
N SER A 628 -8.87 9.05 17.66
CA SER A 628 -8.27 8.39 16.48
C SER A 628 -9.35 7.72 15.60
N ASN A 629 -9.04 7.40 14.34
CA ASN A 629 -9.96 6.63 13.50
C ASN A 629 -10.24 5.24 14.11
N ILE A 630 -9.24 4.61 14.74
CA ILE A 630 -9.35 3.35 15.48
C ILE A 630 -10.31 3.49 16.66
N GLU A 631 -10.17 4.55 17.48
CA GLU A 631 -11.07 4.80 18.61
C GLU A 631 -12.51 5.07 18.17
N ILE A 632 -12.70 5.72 17.02
CA ILE A 632 -14.02 5.91 16.40
C ILE A 632 -14.57 4.56 15.93
N ALA A 633 -13.76 3.76 15.25
CA ALA A 633 -14.14 2.43 14.79
C ALA A 633 -14.49 1.48 15.95
N ASP A 634 -13.74 1.51 17.05
CA ASP A 634 -13.98 0.70 18.24
C ASP A 634 -15.27 1.09 18.98
N ASP A 635 -15.54 2.40 19.10
CA ASP A 635 -16.79 2.91 19.67
C ASP A 635 -18.00 2.57 18.80
N LEU A 636 -17.89 2.74 17.49
CA LEU A 636 -18.91 2.32 16.53
C LEU A 636 -19.12 0.80 16.59
N ARG A 637 -18.06 0.00 16.68
CA ARG A 637 -18.16 -1.47 16.81
C ARG A 637 -19.00 -1.83 18.03
N LYS A 638 -18.73 -1.23 19.21
CA LYS A 638 -19.50 -1.49 20.45
C LYS A 638 -20.97 -1.11 20.32
N LYS A 639 -21.28 -0.01 19.62
CA LYS A 639 -22.66 0.49 19.44
C LYS A 639 -23.43 -0.25 18.37
N LEU A 640 -22.74 -0.73 17.33
CA LEU A 640 -23.35 -1.41 16.19
C LEU A 640 -23.52 -2.92 16.40
N ILE A 641 -22.74 -3.53 17.31
CA ILE A 641 -22.91 -4.93 17.69
C ILE A 641 -24.37 -5.21 18.08
N ASN A 642 -24.99 -6.17 17.37
CA ASN A 642 -26.37 -6.62 17.56
C ASN A 642 -27.45 -5.52 17.45
N SER A 643 -27.12 -4.35 16.90
CA SER A 643 -28.07 -3.23 16.77
C SER A 643 -29.05 -3.39 15.61
N ILE A 644 -28.69 -4.16 14.58
CA ILE A 644 -29.47 -4.32 13.35
C ILE A 644 -29.78 -5.82 13.15
N PRO A 645 -31.05 -6.23 13.23
CA PRO A 645 -31.45 -7.62 13.04
C PRO A 645 -31.08 -8.15 11.66
N GLY A 646 -30.50 -9.36 11.60
CA GLY A 646 -30.18 -10.03 10.34
C GLY A 646 -28.94 -9.49 9.60
N MET A 647 -28.17 -8.58 10.22
CA MET A 647 -26.97 -8.01 9.62
C MET A 647 -25.75 -8.17 10.55
N LYS A 648 -24.70 -8.82 10.06
CA LYS A 648 -23.41 -8.92 10.74
C LYS A 648 -22.59 -7.67 10.42
N ILE A 649 -22.46 -6.78 11.38
CA ILE A 649 -21.76 -5.50 11.19
C ILE A 649 -20.31 -5.61 11.61
N ARG A 650 -19.43 -5.08 10.77
CA ARG A 650 -18.00 -4.94 10.99
C ARG A 650 -17.64 -3.47 10.85
N THR A 651 -16.89 -2.97 11.81
CA THR A 651 -16.35 -1.61 11.74
C THR A 651 -14.84 -1.66 11.71
N ARG A 652 -14.25 -0.99 10.73
CA ARG A 652 -12.81 -0.98 10.45
C ARG A 652 -12.34 0.46 10.29
N ALA A 653 -11.14 0.72 10.79
CA ALA A 653 -10.39 1.93 10.49
C ALA A 653 -9.29 1.54 9.51
N PRO A 654 -9.37 1.91 8.23
CA PRO A 654 -8.30 1.66 7.27
C PRO A 654 -6.98 2.21 7.83
N GLN A 655 -5.93 1.39 7.81
CA GLN A 655 -4.64 1.73 8.40
C GLN A 655 -3.67 2.39 7.41
N GLY A 656 -4.21 2.99 6.36
CA GLY A 656 -3.48 3.64 5.28
C GLY A 656 -2.57 2.75 4.44
N GLN A 657 -2.89 1.46 4.46
CA GLN A 657 -2.17 0.45 3.71
C GLN A 657 -3.09 -0.30 2.76
N PHE A 658 -4.28 0.21 2.45
CA PHE A 658 -5.23 -0.48 1.56
C PHE A 658 -4.60 -0.91 0.23
N ILE A 659 -3.77 -0.05 -0.37
CA ILE A 659 -3.01 -0.39 -1.59
C ILE A 659 -2.03 -1.53 -1.28
N LEU A 660 -1.31 -1.46 -0.18
CA LEU A 660 -0.27 -2.41 0.23
C LEU A 660 -0.82 -3.77 0.70
N GLU A 661 -1.93 -3.79 1.42
CA GLU A 661 -2.71 -4.98 1.79
C GLU A 661 -3.24 -5.69 0.54
N ARG A 662 -3.76 -4.91 -0.42
CA ARG A 662 -4.21 -5.45 -1.70
C ARG A 662 -3.04 -5.97 -2.55
N ILE A 663 -1.87 -5.31 -2.48
CA ILE A 663 -0.60 -5.75 -3.09
C ILE A 663 -0.14 -7.09 -2.51
N LEU A 664 -0.24 -7.27 -1.20
CA LEU A 664 0.16 -8.50 -0.50
C LEU A 664 -0.87 -9.63 -0.63
N GLY A 665 -2.00 -9.38 -1.29
CA GLY A 665 -3.10 -10.33 -1.46
C GLY A 665 -3.80 -10.71 -0.14
N GLY A 666 -3.55 -9.97 0.94
CA GLY A 666 -4.07 -10.26 2.28
C GLY A 666 -5.27 -9.40 2.63
N ASP A 667 -6.20 -9.97 3.40
CA ASP A 667 -7.16 -9.19 4.18
C ASP A 667 -6.51 -8.73 5.50
N GLU A 668 -6.99 -7.62 6.06
CA GLU A 668 -6.56 -7.10 7.36
C GLU A 668 -6.75 -8.18 8.46
N GLY A 669 -5.76 -8.30 9.36
CA GLY A 669 -5.79 -9.23 10.50
C GLY A 669 -5.07 -10.57 10.26
N VAL A 670 -5.52 -11.61 10.98
CA VAL A 670 -5.01 -12.97 10.86
C VAL A 670 -5.85 -13.73 9.84
N THR A 671 -5.16 -14.41 8.92
CA THR A 671 -5.78 -15.29 7.93
C THR A 671 -5.31 -16.72 8.16
N ILE A 672 -6.26 -17.66 8.21
CA ILE A 672 -6.00 -19.09 8.37
C ILE A 672 -6.55 -19.80 7.14
N ASP A 673 -5.66 -20.35 6.32
CA ASP A 673 -5.99 -21.19 5.17
C ASP A 673 -6.21 -22.63 5.65
N ILE A 674 -7.42 -23.14 5.49
CA ILE A 674 -7.78 -24.54 5.71
C ILE A 674 -7.78 -25.21 4.34
N ARG A 675 -6.76 -26.03 4.05
CA ARG A 675 -6.61 -26.72 2.75
C ARG A 675 -7.14 -28.14 2.85
N GLY A 676 -7.80 -28.61 1.79
CA GLY A 676 -8.37 -29.95 1.74
C GLY A 676 -9.04 -30.27 0.40
N PHE A 677 -9.65 -31.46 0.30
CA PHE A 677 -10.30 -31.95 -0.93
C PHE A 677 -11.83 -31.90 -0.85
N ASP A 678 -12.41 -32.14 0.32
CA ASP A 678 -13.85 -32.20 0.54
C ASP A 678 -14.38 -30.94 1.24
N LEU A 679 -15.43 -30.32 0.67
CA LEU A 679 -15.97 -29.04 1.13
C LEU A 679 -16.68 -29.17 2.48
N ASP A 680 -17.38 -30.28 2.73
CA ASP A 680 -18.10 -30.52 3.98
C ASP A 680 -17.12 -30.67 5.15
N THR A 681 -16.04 -31.42 4.93
CA THR A 681 -14.96 -31.56 5.92
C THR A 681 -14.26 -30.21 6.17
N LEU A 682 -14.03 -29.41 5.12
CA LEU A 682 -13.48 -28.07 5.25
C LEU A 682 -14.40 -27.15 6.06
N GLU A 683 -15.72 -27.24 5.87
CA GLU A 683 -16.70 -26.46 6.63
C GLU A 683 -16.63 -26.79 8.12
N ILE A 684 -16.68 -28.08 8.47
CA ILE A 684 -16.61 -28.55 9.86
C ILE A 684 -15.30 -28.09 10.52
N LEU A 685 -14.17 -28.18 9.81
CA LEU A 685 -12.89 -27.70 10.31
C LEU A 685 -12.88 -26.18 10.46
N SER A 686 -13.47 -25.44 9.52
CA SER A 686 -13.55 -23.98 9.59
C SER A 686 -14.37 -23.50 10.78
N GLN A 687 -15.48 -24.16 11.08
CA GLN A 687 -16.30 -23.85 12.24
C GLN A 687 -15.55 -24.15 13.54
N LYS A 688 -14.91 -25.32 13.64
CA LYS A 688 -14.07 -25.68 14.80
C LYS A 688 -12.92 -24.69 15.01
N VAL A 689 -12.27 -24.26 13.93
CA VAL A 689 -11.22 -23.23 13.98
C VAL A 689 -11.81 -21.90 14.46
N ALA A 690 -12.93 -21.44 13.89
CA ALA A 690 -13.59 -20.20 14.27
C ALA A 690 -14.00 -20.18 15.75
N GLU A 691 -14.55 -21.29 16.26
CA GLU A 691 -14.89 -21.46 17.69
C GLU A 691 -13.63 -21.45 18.57
N ALA A 692 -12.61 -22.21 18.20
CA ALA A 692 -11.39 -22.33 18.98
C ALA A 692 -10.57 -21.02 19.06
N ILE A 693 -10.58 -20.20 18.00
CA ILE A 693 -9.89 -18.91 18.00
C ILE A 693 -10.72 -17.82 18.68
N SER A 694 -12.05 -17.96 18.81
CA SER A 694 -12.90 -16.96 19.46
C SER A 694 -12.52 -16.70 20.93
N ASP A 695 -11.92 -17.68 21.59
CA ASP A 695 -11.48 -17.57 22.99
C ASP A 695 -10.10 -16.91 23.14
N VAL A 696 -9.38 -16.66 22.03
CA VAL A 696 -8.05 -16.04 22.06
C VAL A 696 -8.18 -14.54 22.33
N PRO A 697 -7.58 -14.01 23.41
CA PRO A 697 -7.65 -12.59 23.71
C PRO A 697 -7.06 -11.75 22.58
N GLY A 698 -7.81 -10.73 22.15
CA GLY A 698 -7.40 -9.80 21.10
C GLY A 698 -7.96 -10.14 19.71
N ILE A 699 -8.64 -11.28 19.55
CA ILE A 699 -9.35 -11.60 18.32
C ILE A 699 -10.73 -10.95 18.30
N THR A 700 -11.07 -10.35 17.17
CA THR A 700 -12.37 -9.71 16.90
C THR A 700 -12.83 -10.03 15.49
N ASP A 701 -14.13 -9.88 15.21
CA ASP A 701 -14.69 -9.93 13.86
C ASP A 701 -14.30 -11.19 13.04
N ILE A 702 -14.45 -12.39 13.62
CA ILE A 702 -14.15 -13.65 12.93
C ILE A 702 -15.11 -13.84 11.74
N ASP A 703 -14.55 -14.17 10.59
CA ASP A 703 -15.25 -14.49 9.36
C ASP A 703 -14.77 -15.80 8.76
N SER A 704 -15.67 -16.51 8.08
CA SER A 704 -15.30 -17.59 7.17
C SER A 704 -15.58 -17.15 5.75
N SER A 705 -14.66 -17.47 4.83
CA SER A 705 -14.89 -17.30 3.40
C SER A 705 -15.97 -18.24 2.88
N GLN A 706 -16.23 -19.34 3.57
CA GLN A 706 -17.33 -20.24 3.24
C GLN A 706 -18.62 -19.65 3.80
N LYS A 707 -19.52 -19.26 2.90
CA LYS A 707 -20.87 -18.86 3.24
C LYS A 707 -21.79 -20.09 3.08
N LYS A 708 -22.84 -20.17 3.90
CA LYS A 708 -23.88 -21.21 3.73
C LYS A 708 -24.42 -21.16 2.31
N GLY A 709 -24.71 -22.34 1.75
CA GLY A 709 -25.09 -22.49 0.36
C GLY A 709 -26.24 -21.59 -0.05
N MET A 710 -26.24 -21.14 -1.30
CA MET A 710 -27.37 -20.39 -1.83
C MET A 710 -28.54 -21.36 -2.00
N PRO A 711 -29.76 -20.99 -1.55
CA PRO A 711 -30.94 -21.74 -1.93
C PRO A 711 -31.04 -21.78 -3.46
N GLN A 712 -31.05 -22.98 -4.02
CA GLN A 712 -31.10 -23.21 -5.45
C GLN A 712 -32.30 -24.12 -5.75
N GLU A 713 -32.95 -23.83 -6.87
CA GLU A 713 -34.00 -24.69 -7.43
C GLU A 713 -33.41 -25.31 -8.71
N GLU A 714 -33.03 -26.58 -8.63
CA GLU A 714 -32.50 -27.31 -9.77
C GLU A 714 -33.65 -27.77 -10.67
N ILE A 715 -33.65 -27.30 -11.91
CA ILE A 715 -34.64 -27.68 -12.92
C ILE A 715 -34.05 -28.79 -13.79
N HIS A 716 -34.40 -30.04 -13.48
CA HIS A 716 -34.01 -31.19 -14.26
C HIS A 716 -34.93 -31.39 -15.45
N VAL A 717 -34.38 -31.15 -16.63
CA VAL A 717 -35.07 -31.30 -17.90
C VAL A 717 -35.17 -32.79 -18.27
N ASP A 718 -36.39 -33.33 -18.39
CA ASP A 718 -36.64 -34.72 -18.76
C ASP A 718 -36.42 -34.91 -20.27
N ARG A 719 -35.20 -35.30 -20.63
CA ARG A 719 -34.74 -35.41 -22.02
C ARG A 719 -35.57 -36.40 -22.84
N HIS A 720 -36.10 -37.46 -22.23
CA HIS A 720 -36.90 -38.46 -22.94
C HIS A 720 -38.25 -37.88 -23.33
N LYS A 721 -38.95 -37.24 -22.39
CA LYS A 721 -40.24 -36.58 -22.67
C LYS A 721 -40.12 -35.45 -23.69
N ILE A 722 -39.05 -34.67 -23.62
CA ILE A 722 -38.84 -33.55 -24.55
C ILE A 722 -38.55 -34.04 -25.97
N ALA A 723 -37.77 -35.11 -26.10
CA ALA A 723 -37.51 -35.75 -27.40
C ALA A 723 -38.79 -36.34 -28.01
N ASP A 724 -39.64 -37.00 -27.20
CA ASP A 724 -40.93 -37.54 -27.65
C ASP A 724 -41.88 -36.45 -28.17
N LEU A 725 -41.71 -35.21 -27.70
CA LEU A 725 -42.49 -34.03 -28.09
C LEU A 725 -41.86 -33.22 -29.24
N GLY A 726 -40.72 -33.69 -29.78
CA GLY A 726 -39.97 -33.01 -30.84
C GLY A 726 -39.33 -31.69 -30.41
N LEU A 727 -39.18 -31.46 -29.11
CA LEU A 727 -38.54 -30.29 -28.53
C LEU A 727 -37.06 -30.60 -28.23
N SER A 728 -36.24 -29.56 -28.15
CA SER A 728 -34.85 -29.66 -27.69
C SER A 728 -34.71 -29.15 -26.26
N VAL A 729 -33.64 -29.57 -25.57
CA VAL A 729 -33.28 -29.00 -24.27
C VAL A 729 -33.08 -27.48 -24.37
N ARG A 730 -32.54 -27.01 -25.51
CA ARG A 730 -32.33 -25.58 -25.78
C ARG A 730 -33.65 -24.80 -25.72
N ASP A 731 -34.72 -25.30 -26.33
CA ASP A 731 -36.02 -24.62 -26.35
C ASP A 731 -36.57 -24.40 -24.93
N VAL A 732 -36.39 -25.40 -24.06
CA VAL A 732 -36.78 -25.35 -22.65
C VAL A 732 -35.94 -24.33 -21.89
N THR A 733 -34.61 -24.38 -22.05
CA THR A 733 -33.69 -23.49 -21.34
C THR A 733 -33.79 -22.03 -21.80
N GLU A 734 -34.00 -21.78 -23.09
CA GLU A 734 -34.11 -20.42 -23.66
C GLU A 734 -35.44 -19.76 -23.27
N MET A 735 -36.50 -20.57 -23.13
CA MET A 735 -37.76 -20.14 -22.53
C MET A 735 -37.58 -19.75 -21.07
N LEU A 736 -36.95 -20.61 -20.25
CA LEU A 736 -36.65 -20.32 -18.84
C LEU A 736 -35.79 -19.05 -18.69
N LYS A 737 -34.74 -18.91 -19.50
CA LYS A 737 -33.90 -17.72 -19.55
C LYS A 737 -34.72 -16.46 -19.85
N THR A 738 -35.50 -16.46 -20.93
CA THR A 738 -36.33 -15.31 -21.32
C THR A 738 -37.40 -14.98 -20.29
N ALA A 739 -38.00 -16.00 -19.68
CA ALA A 739 -39.04 -15.83 -18.67
C ALA A 739 -38.52 -15.19 -17.37
N VAL A 740 -37.36 -15.67 -16.89
CA VAL A 740 -36.84 -15.34 -15.56
C VAL A 740 -35.66 -14.37 -15.63
N ALA A 741 -34.61 -14.70 -16.36
CA ALA A 741 -33.41 -13.86 -16.48
C ALA A 741 -33.60 -12.70 -17.47
N GLY A 742 -34.55 -12.83 -18.39
CA GLY A 742 -34.80 -11.90 -19.49
C GLY A 742 -33.84 -12.08 -20.66
N SER A 743 -34.25 -11.60 -21.83
CA SER A 743 -33.50 -11.70 -23.09
C SER A 743 -33.43 -10.35 -23.79
N THR A 744 -32.26 -10.02 -24.35
CA THR A 744 -32.09 -8.82 -25.16
C THR A 744 -32.62 -9.06 -26.58
N ALA A 745 -33.60 -8.25 -26.98
CA ALA A 745 -34.26 -8.35 -28.29
C ALA A 745 -33.70 -7.36 -29.33
N GLY A 746 -32.85 -6.41 -28.91
CA GLY A 746 -32.20 -5.42 -29.77
C GLY A 746 -31.79 -4.18 -28.98
N GLU A 747 -31.47 -3.09 -29.68
CA GLU A 747 -31.21 -1.79 -29.08
C GLU A 747 -32.19 -0.73 -29.63
N TYR A 748 -32.67 0.14 -28.77
CA TYR A 748 -33.47 1.32 -29.05
C TYR A 748 -32.57 2.55 -29.03
N ARG A 749 -32.42 3.20 -30.18
CA ARG A 749 -31.55 4.37 -30.32
C ARG A 749 -32.35 5.65 -30.20
N SER A 750 -31.99 6.51 -29.24
CA SER A 750 -32.64 7.80 -29.02
C SER A 750 -31.60 8.86 -28.69
N GLU A 751 -31.68 10.02 -29.37
CA GLU A 751 -30.79 11.17 -29.18
C GLU A 751 -29.28 10.84 -29.28
N GLY A 752 -28.93 9.86 -30.11
CA GLY A 752 -27.55 9.40 -30.30
C GLY A 752 -27.04 8.41 -29.24
N ASN A 753 -27.86 8.07 -28.24
CA ASN A 753 -27.58 7.01 -27.27
C ASN A 753 -28.31 5.72 -27.65
N SER A 754 -27.73 4.57 -27.30
CA SER A 754 -28.32 3.25 -27.53
C SER A 754 -28.75 2.63 -26.21
N TYR A 755 -29.99 2.17 -26.11
CA TYR A 755 -30.57 1.55 -24.93
C TYR A 755 -31.05 0.15 -25.26
N ARG A 756 -30.69 -0.86 -24.47
CA ARG A 756 -31.15 -2.24 -24.74
C ARG A 756 -32.67 -2.35 -24.65
N ILE A 757 -33.25 -3.17 -25.53
CA ILE A 757 -34.64 -3.62 -25.45
C ILE A 757 -34.63 -4.98 -24.74
N PHE A 758 -35.10 -4.99 -23.50
CA PHE A 758 -35.03 -6.12 -22.60
C PHE A 758 -36.40 -6.77 -22.41
N VAL A 759 -36.54 -8.05 -22.74
CA VAL A 759 -37.81 -8.78 -22.72
C VAL A 759 -37.81 -9.76 -21.56
N GLN A 760 -38.81 -9.67 -20.68
CA GLN A 760 -38.96 -10.53 -19.50
C GLN A 760 -40.44 -10.67 -19.15
N LEU A 761 -40.83 -11.71 -18.38
CA LEU A 761 -42.17 -11.75 -17.80
C LEU A 761 -42.39 -10.59 -16.83
N LYS A 762 -43.61 -10.06 -16.81
CA LYS A 762 -44.04 -9.09 -15.82
C LYS A 762 -43.91 -9.65 -14.40
N ASP A 763 -43.23 -8.89 -13.55
CA ASP A 763 -42.89 -9.25 -12.17
C ASP A 763 -42.19 -10.62 -12.06
N ALA A 764 -41.42 -11.05 -13.07
CA ALA A 764 -40.76 -12.36 -13.11
C ALA A 764 -40.02 -12.72 -11.81
N GLU A 765 -39.36 -11.73 -11.20
CA GLU A 765 -38.58 -11.89 -9.97
C GLU A 765 -39.43 -12.14 -8.70
N LYS A 766 -40.73 -11.88 -8.78
CA LYS A 766 -41.69 -12.10 -7.68
C LYS A 766 -42.57 -13.33 -7.93
N ARG A 767 -42.44 -13.97 -9.09
CA ARG A 767 -43.24 -15.15 -9.44
C ARG A 767 -42.76 -16.37 -8.66
N SER A 768 -43.71 -17.22 -8.31
CA SER A 768 -43.38 -18.52 -7.74
C SER A 768 -42.83 -19.44 -8.82
N LEU A 769 -42.09 -20.47 -8.41
CA LEU A 769 -41.65 -21.52 -9.33
C LEU A 769 -42.85 -22.18 -10.01
N ASP A 770 -43.96 -22.37 -9.30
CA ASP A 770 -45.19 -22.94 -9.85
C ASP A 770 -45.74 -22.11 -11.02
N ASP A 771 -45.68 -20.77 -10.94
CA ASP A 771 -46.10 -19.88 -12.03
C ASP A 771 -45.19 -19.99 -13.27
N ILE A 772 -43.90 -20.24 -13.04
CA ILE A 772 -42.91 -20.46 -14.12
C ILE A 772 -43.14 -21.84 -14.76
N LEU A 773 -43.43 -22.86 -13.95
CA LEU A 773 -43.71 -24.21 -14.42
C LEU A 773 -45.05 -24.31 -15.21
N ASP A 774 -45.94 -23.33 -15.05
CA ASP A 774 -47.18 -23.21 -15.82
C ASP A 774 -47.02 -22.54 -17.19
N LEU A 775 -45.82 -22.06 -17.51
CA LEU A 775 -45.51 -21.55 -18.84
C LEU A 775 -45.64 -22.67 -19.89
N THR A 776 -46.14 -22.31 -21.07
CA THR A 776 -46.41 -23.27 -22.15
C THR A 776 -45.39 -23.18 -23.28
N LEU A 777 -44.81 -24.33 -23.65
CA LEU A 777 -43.99 -24.51 -24.83
C LEU A 777 -44.87 -24.96 -25.99
N GLY A 778 -44.64 -24.39 -27.17
CA GLY A 778 -45.26 -24.86 -28.42
C GLY A 778 -44.42 -25.96 -29.03
N THR A 779 -45.03 -27.11 -29.35
CA THR A 779 -44.36 -28.18 -30.09
C THR A 779 -44.34 -27.87 -31.59
N PRO A 780 -43.42 -28.46 -32.37
CA PRO A 780 -43.46 -28.36 -33.84
C PRO A 780 -44.78 -28.86 -34.45
N SER A 781 -45.49 -29.74 -33.75
CA SER A 781 -46.81 -30.27 -34.12
C SER A 781 -47.96 -29.28 -33.85
N GLY A 782 -47.71 -28.16 -33.18
CA GLY A 782 -48.70 -27.13 -32.84
C GLY A 782 -49.38 -27.31 -31.48
N ASP A 783 -49.03 -28.37 -30.74
CA ASP A 783 -49.57 -28.63 -29.40
C ASP A 783 -48.88 -27.73 -28.35
N ARG A 784 -49.59 -27.46 -27.24
CA ARG A 784 -49.09 -26.62 -26.13
C ARG A 784 -48.91 -27.45 -24.88
N ILE A 785 -47.70 -27.41 -24.33
CA ILE A 785 -47.32 -28.26 -23.20
C ILE A 785 -46.77 -27.38 -22.09
N ALA A 786 -47.30 -27.55 -20.88
CA ALA A 786 -46.82 -26.84 -19.72
C ALA A 786 -45.43 -27.35 -19.31
N LEU A 787 -44.57 -26.44 -18.87
CA LEU A 787 -43.19 -26.73 -18.49
C LEU A 787 -43.13 -27.81 -17.39
N ARG A 788 -44.07 -27.81 -16.43
CA ARG A 788 -44.23 -28.85 -15.38
C ARG A 788 -44.27 -30.30 -15.90
N ASN A 789 -44.67 -30.52 -17.16
CA ASN A 789 -44.75 -31.87 -17.71
C ASN A 789 -43.41 -32.39 -18.22
N VAL A 790 -42.46 -31.48 -18.45
CA VAL A 790 -41.17 -31.76 -19.09
C VAL A 790 -39.97 -31.45 -18.20
N VAL A 791 -40.18 -30.84 -17.04
CA VAL A 791 -39.14 -30.61 -16.04
C VAL A 791 -39.54 -31.15 -14.68
N ALA A 792 -38.55 -31.61 -13.92
CA ALA A 792 -38.66 -31.87 -12.49
C ALA A 792 -37.87 -30.80 -11.74
N THR A 793 -38.33 -30.40 -10.55
CA THR A 793 -37.67 -29.39 -9.73
C THR A 793 -37.22 -30.01 -8.42
N GLU A 794 -35.96 -29.80 -8.06
CA GLU A 794 -35.38 -30.24 -6.79
C GLU A 794 -34.82 -29.04 -6.03
N LYS A 795 -35.09 -28.99 -4.72
CA LYS A 795 -34.54 -27.96 -3.84
C LYS A 795 -33.15 -28.39 -3.41
N GLY A 796 -32.15 -27.60 -3.75
CA GLY A 796 -30.76 -27.82 -3.38
C GLY A 796 -30.18 -26.64 -2.60
N GLU A 797 -29.07 -26.90 -1.92
CA GLU A 797 -28.17 -25.89 -1.41
C GLU A 797 -26.79 -26.18 -2.02
N GLY A 798 -26.30 -25.29 -2.89
CA GLY A 798 -24.96 -25.39 -3.49
C GLY A 798 -24.00 -24.38 -2.87
N PRO A 799 -22.67 -24.63 -2.86
CA PRO A 799 -21.69 -23.66 -2.36
C PRO A 799 -21.78 -22.37 -3.18
N ALA A 800 -21.87 -21.21 -2.53
CA ALA A 800 -21.96 -19.92 -3.21
C ALA A 800 -20.65 -19.55 -3.94
N VAL A 801 -19.52 -19.94 -3.36
CA VAL A 801 -18.16 -19.66 -3.84
C VAL A 801 -17.27 -20.83 -3.49
N ILE A 802 -16.44 -21.27 -4.44
CA ILE A 802 -15.36 -22.22 -4.21
C ILE A 802 -14.03 -21.51 -4.39
N ASN A 803 -13.25 -21.45 -3.32
CA ASN A 803 -11.91 -20.87 -3.35
C ASN A 803 -10.87 -21.99 -3.43
N ARG A 804 -9.83 -21.76 -4.23
CA ARG A 804 -8.67 -22.66 -4.32
C ARG A 804 -7.38 -21.86 -4.27
N LYS A 805 -6.32 -22.51 -3.79
CA LYS A 805 -4.97 -21.98 -3.76
C LYS A 805 -4.00 -23.11 -4.07
N ASP A 806 -3.11 -22.87 -5.02
CA ASP A 806 -2.14 -23.84 -5.51
C ASP A 806 -2.78 -25.21 -5.84
N GLN A 807 -3.88 -25.20 -6.63
CA GLN A 807 -4.63 -26.38 -7.07
C GLN A 807 -5.35 -27.19 -5.97
N GLN A 808 -5.51 -26.62 -4.77
CA GLN A 808 -6.26 -27.24 -3.66
C GLN A 808 -7.41 -26.36 -3.21
N ARG A 809 -8.56 -26.96 -2.85
CA ARG A 809 -9.68 -26.21 -2.25
C ARG A 809 -9.26 -25.66 -0.90
N ILE A 810 -9.67 -24.42 -0.64
CA ILE A 810 -9.37 -23.73 0.61
C ILE A 810 -10.63 -23.10 1.20
N VAL A 811 -10.73 -23.14 2.52
CA VAL A 811 -11.63 -22.30 3.30
C VAL A 811 -10.78 -21.41 4.17
N THR A 812 -11.02 -20.11 4.08
CA THR A 812 -10.21 -19.10 4.76
C THR A 812 -10.98 -18.57 5.96
N VAL A 813 -10.43 -18.74 7.15
CA VAL A 813 -10.96 -18.09 8.37
C VAL A 813 -10.14 -16.82 8.61
N LYS A 814 -10.82 -15.67 8.61
CA LYS A 814 -10.23 -14.35 8.80
C LYS A 814 -10.63 -13.81 10.16
N ALA A 815 -9.73 -13.13 10.85
CA ALA A 815 -10.07 -12.48 12.10
C ALA A 815 -9.24 -11.22 12.33
N ASN A 816 -9.89 -10.17 12.80
CA ASN A 816 -9.24 -8.92 13.12
C ASN A 816 -8.52 -9.02 14.47
N VAL A 817 -7.42 -8.28 14.61
CA VAL A 817 -6.68 -8.17 15.87
C VAL A 817 -6.91 -6.79 16.46
N SER A 818 -7.33 -6.73 17.73
CA SER A 818 -7.53 -5.49 18.48
C SER A 818 -6.94 -5.60 19.89
N GLY A 819 -6.29 -4.54 20.36
CA GLY A 819 -5.71 -4.46 21.70
C GLY A 819 -4.44 -5.29 21.94
N ARG A 820 -3.97 -6.05 20.93
CA ARG A 820 -2.71 -6.82 20.94
C ARG A 820 -2.03 -6.74 19.57
N ASP A 821 -0.75 -7.12 19.48
CA ASP A 821 -0.03 -7.18 18.21
C ASP A 821 -0.30 -8.47 17.44
N LEU A 822 -0.17 -8.40 16.11
CA LEU A 822 -0.42 -9.53 15.20
C LEU A 822 0.41 -10.77 15.56
N GLY A 823 1.72 -10.60 15.79
CA GLY A 823 2.63 -11.73 16.01
C GLY A 823 2.41 -12.48 17.33
N SER A 824 1.99 -11.79 18.39
CA SER A 824 1.60 -12.46 19.65
C SER A 824 0.32 -13.26 19.47
N VAL A 825 -0.69 -12.69 18.80
CA VAL A 825 -1.98 -13.36 18.58
C VAL A 825 -1.82 -14.57 17.64
N THR A 826 -1.02 -14.47 16.59
CA THR A 826 -0.78 -15.61 15.68
C THR A 826 -0.04 -16.77 16.34
N LYS A 827 0.87 -16.50 17.30
CA LYS A 827 1.52 -17.57 18.10
C LYS A 827 0.51 -18.31 18.97
N ASP A 828 -0.39 -17.57 19.62
CA ASP A 828 -1.46 -18.15 20.44
C ASP A 828 -2.40 -19.00 19.55
N ILE A 829 -2.80 -18.46 18.39
CA ILE A 829 -3.59 -19.19 17.38
C ILE A 829 -2.85 -20.44 16.92
N GLN A 830 -1.56 -20.37 16.58
CA GLN A 830 -0.79 -21.53 16.13
C GLN A 830 -0.77 -22.65 17.18
N ALA A 831 -0.65 -22.30 18.46
CA ALA A 831 -0.73 -23.25 19.55
C ALA A 831 -2.12 -23.91 19.65
N VAL A 832 -3.20 -23.14 19.43
CA VAL A 832 -4.58 -23.66 19.39
C VAL A 832 -4.79 -24.57 18.19
N LEU A 833 -4.40 -24.13 16.98
CA LEU A 833 -4.55 -24.88 15.74
C LEU A 833 -3.82 -26.23 15.79
N SER A 834 -2.65 -26.28 16.44
CA SER A 834 -1.87 -27.53 16.59
C SER A 834 -2.58 -28.62 17.39
N ARG A 835 -3.60 -28.27 18.19
CA ARG A 835 -4.39 -29.20 19.01
C ARG A 835 -5.63 -29.72 18.31
N ILE A 836 -6.04 -29.13 17.18
CA ILE A 836 -7.24 -29.53 16.46
C ILE A 836 -6.94 -30.82 15.68
N PRO A 837 -7.66 -31.93 15.94
CA PRO A 837 -7.47 -33.16 15.18
C PRO A 837 -7.93 -32.95 13.73
N ARG A 838 -7.10 -33.36 12.78
CA ARG A 838 -7.34 -33.18 11.35
C ARG A 838 -7.18 -34.50 10.57
N PRO A 839 -8.07 -34.79 9.60
CA PRO A 839 -7.93 -35.95 8.73
C PRO A 839 -6.67 -35.86 7.84
N VAL A 840 -6.24 -36.98 7.28
CA VAL A 840 -5.12 -37.02 6.33
C VAL A 840 -5.48 -36.19 5.08
N GLY A 841 -4.55 -35.34 4.63
CA GLY A 841 -4.76 -34.46 3.48
C GLY A 841 -5.37 -33.09 3.81
N TYR A 842 -5.48 -32.73 5.10
CA TYR A 842 -5.97 -31.42 5.54
C TYR A 842 -4.91 -30.63 6.30
N ASP A 843 -4.71 -29.37 5.89
CA ASP A 843 -3.72 -28.48 6.49
C ASP A 843 -4.34 -27.18 7.01
N LEU A 844 -3.87 -26.73 8.17
CA LEU A 844 -4.24 -25.48 8.81
C LEU A 844 -3.02 -24.57 8.80
N ASN A 845 -2.96 -23.63 7.86
CA ASN A 845 -1.81 -22.77 7.65
C ASN A 845 -2.17 -21.33 7.98
N LEU A 846 -1.32 -20.65 8.75
CA LEU A 846 -1.41 -19.20 8.90
C LEU A 846 -0.87 -18.55 7.62
N SER A 847 -1.70 -17.75 6.96
CA SER A 847 -1.41 -17.12 5.68
C SER A 847 -1.56 -15.58 5.77
N GLY A 848 -1.45 -14.89 4.63
CA GLY A 848 -1.64 -13.44 4.54
C GLY A 848 -0.50 -12.63 5.18
N ASN A 849 -0.85 -11.58 5.91
CA ASN A 849 0.13 -10.61 6.45
C ASN A 849 1.19 -11.26 7.35
N TYR A 850 0.84 -12.30 8.11
CA TYR A 850 1.81 -13.00 8.97
C TYR A 850 2.85 -13.80 8.17
N GLU A 851 2.43 -14.44 7.07
CA GLU A 851 3.34 -15.18 6.19
C GLU A 851 4.36 -14.24 5.54
N GLU A 852 3.88 -13.11 5.00
CA GLU A 852 4.74 -12.08 4.39
C GLU A 852 5.61 -11.37 5.45
N GLN A 853 5.12 -11.20 6.68
CA GLN A 853 5.91 -10.74 7.82
C GLN A 853 7.08 -11.69 8.11
N GLN A 854 6.83 -13.01 8.16
CA GLN A 854 7.87 -14.00 8.45
C GLN A 854 8.92 -14.04 7.33
N LYS A 855 8.49 -14.04 6.07
CA LYS A 855 9.38 -13.99 4.90
C LYS A 855 10.25 -12.73 4.92
N SER A 856 9.63 -11.57 5.09
CA SER A 856 10.32 -10.27 5.09
C SER A 856 11.27 -10.13 6.28
N THR A 857 10.86 -10.56 7.48
CA THR A 857 11.72 -10.56 8.67
C THR A 857 12.95 -11.44 8.45
N ARG A 858 12.78 -12.63 7.87
CA ARG A 858 13.90 -13.53 7.55
C ARG A 858 14.86 -12.89 6.54
N GLU A 859 14.34 -12.30 5.46
CA GLU A 859 15.18 -11.63 4.46
C GLU A 859 15.91 -10.41 5.01
N LEU A 860 15.27 -9.60 5.85
CA LEU A 860 15.90 -8.44 6.51
C LEU A 860 16.96 -8.87 7.53
N LEU A 861 16.75 -9.97 8.26
CA LEU A 861 17.77 -10.52 9.17
C LEU A 861 18.99 -11.00 8.38
N ILE A 862 18.78 -11.73 7.28
CA ILE A 862 19.87 -12.12 6.37
C ILE A 862 20.60 -10.89 5.84
N SER A 863 19.85 -9.85 5.44
CA SER A 863 20.41 -8.58 4.96
C SER A 863 21.23 -7.86 6.04
N LEU A 864 20.76 -7.84 7.29
CA LEU A 864 21.50 -7.30 8.43
C LEU A 864 22.82 -8.05 8.64
N VAL A 865 22.80 -9.38 8.65
CA VAL A 865 24.02 -10.20 8.81
C VAL A 865 24.99 -9.95 7.66
N LEU A 866 24.50 -9.91 6.42
CA LEU A 866 25.31 -9.62 5.25
C LEU A 866 25.90 -8.21 5.32
N ALA A 867 25.13 -7.21 5.75
CA ALA A 867 25.60 -5.84 5.97
C ALA A 867 26.74 -5.80 6.99
N LEU A 868 26.61 -6.49 8.12
CA LEU A 868 27.66 -6.56 9.14
C LEU A 868 28.94 -7.24 8.62
N ILE A 869 28.80 -8.28 7.81
CA ILE A 869 29.95 -8.94 7.15
C ILE A 869 30.64 -7.97 6.19
N LEU A 870 29.89 -7.26 5.35
CA LEU A 870 30.47 -6.32 4.40
C LEU A 870 31.13 -5.13 5.11
N VAL A 871 30.52 -4.60 6.16
CA VAL A 871 31.13 -3.56 7.02
C VAL A 871 32.43 -4.07 7.61
N TYR A 872 32.45 -5.31 8.14
CA TYR A 872 33.69 -5.91 8.65
C TYR A 872 34.78 -5.99 7.58
N MET A 873 34.44 -6.40 6.35
CA MET A 873 35.38 -6.46 5.24
C MET A 873 35.93 -5.09 4.86
N VAL A 874 35.06 -4.06 4.76
CA VAL A 874 35.49 -2.68 4.46
C VAL A 874 36.43 -2.16 5.54
N LEU A 875 36.10 -2.39 6.82
CA LEU A 875 36.96 -2.02 7.94
C LEU A 875 38.28 -2.77 7.94
N ALA A 876 38.27 -4.06 7.58
CA ALA A 876 39.49 -4.87 7.49
C ALA A 876 40.43 -4.32 6.41
N CYS A 877 39.88 -3.92 5.25
CA CYS A 877 40.63 -3.23 4.20
C CYS A 877 41.10 -1.84 4.64
N GLN A 878 40.31 -1.11 5.43
CA GLN A 878 40.70 0.23 5.91
C GLN A 878 41.86 0.16 6.91
N TYR A 879 41.80 -0.76 7.87
CA TYR A 879 42.79 -0.89 8.93
C TYR A 879 43.97 -1.78 8.58
N GLU A 880 43.95 -2.44 7.42
CA GLU A 880 44.89 -3.50 7.03
C GLU A 880 45.09 -4.53 8.17
N SER A 881 43.99 -4.87 8.86
CA SER A 881 44.01 -5.66 10.10
C SER A 881 42.67 -6.36 10.32
N LEU A 882 42.71 -7.62 10.74
CA LEU A 882 41.50 -8.38 11.10
C LEU A 882 41.05 -8.15 12.57
N LYS A 883 41.92 -7.57 13.41
CA LYS A 883 41.66 -7.36 14.85
C LYS A 883 40.92 -6.05 15.13
N ASN A 884 41.38 -4.95 14.51
CA ASN A 884 40.78 -3.62 14.70
C ASN A 884 39.31 -3.54 14.30
N PRO A 885 38.87 -4.14 13.16
CA PRO A 885 37.45 -4.21 12.81
C PRO A 885 36.60 -4.95 13.84
N LEU A 886 37.13 -6.03 14.43
CA LEU A 886 36.40 -6.80 15.44
C LEU A 886 36.13 -5.97 16.69
N VAL A 887 37.12 -5.16 17.12
CA VAL A 887 36.97 -4.22 18.24
C VAL A 887 35.85 -3.20 17.97
N VAL A 888 35.79 -2.69 16.75
CA VAL A 888 34.74 -1.76 16.31
C VAL A 888 33.36 -2.44 16.29
N MET A 889 33.28 -3.69 15.83
CA MET A 889 32.02 -4.46 15.74
C MET A 889 31.36 -4.75 17.09
N PHE A 890 32.10 -4.78 18.19
CA PHE A 890 31.51 -4.93 19.53
C PHE A 890 30.56 -3.79 19.92
N SER A 891 30.59 -2.65 19.21
CA SER A 891 29.64 -1.55 19.40
C SER A 891 28.25 -1.85 18.84
N VAL A 892 28.12 -2.73 17.84
CA VAL A 892 26.84 -2.99 17.17
C VAL A 892 25.85 -3.74 18.07
N PRO A 893 26.18 -4.88 18.72
CA PRO A 893 25.25 -5.57 19.60
C PRO A 893 24.76 -4.69 20.76
N VAL A 894 25.63 -3.78 21.22
CA VAL A 894 25.32 -2.83 22.29
C VAL A 894 24.27 -1.80 21.85
N ALA A 895 24.23 -1.43 20.57
CA ALA A 895 23.19 -0.56 20.05
C ALA A 895 21.79 -1.16 20.22
N ALA A 896 21.67 -2.50 20.17
CA ALA A 896 20.40 -3.19 20.38
C ALA A 896 19.79 -2.89 21.77
N VAL A 897 20.60 -2.65 22.80
CA VAL A 897 20.13 -2.25 24.14
C VAL A 897 19.27 -0.98 24.04
N GLY A 898 19.79 0.03 23.34
CA GLY A 898 19.09 1.30 23.16
C GLY A 898 17.82 1.15 22.33
N VAL A 899 17.88 0.37 21.25
CA VAL A 899 16.71 0.08 20.40
C VAL A 899 15.60 -0.57 21.22
N LEU A 900 15.89 -1.68 21.91
CA LEU A 900 14.88 -2.46 22.61
C LEU A 900 14.24 -1.67 23.75
N ILE A 901 15.02 -0.90 24.52
CA ILE A 901 14.49 -0.04 25.58
C ILE A 901 13.59 1.04 25.01
N THR A 902 14.02 1.73 23.93
CA THR A 902 13.21 2.77 23.32
C THR A 902 11.92 2.20 22.75
N LEU A 903 11.98 1.11 21.99
CA LEU A 903 10.78 0.50 21.40
C LEU A 903 9.79 0.05 22.47
N PHE A 904 10.28 -0.50 23.59
CA PHE A 904 9.46 -0.88 24.74
C PHE A 904 8.79 0.33 25.40
N LEU A 905 9.53 1.41 25.66
CA LEU A 905 8.99 2.62 26.28
C LEU A 905 7.97 3.34 25.39
N THR A 906 8.21 3.36 24.08
CA THR A 906 7.30 4.00 23.10
C THR A 906 6.16 3.09 22.64
N LYS A 907 6.08 1.85 23.15
CA LYS A 907 5.10 0.82 22.74
C LYS A 907 5.06 0.61 21.22
N THR A 908 6.22 0.70 20.57
CA THR A 908 6.34 0.46 19.12
C THR A 908 6.70 -0.98 18.84
N THR A 909 6.08 -1.53 17.80
CA THR A 909 6.31 -2.91 17.37
C THR A 909 7.62 -3.06 16.60
N LEU A 910 8.17 -4.28 16.63
CA LEU A 910 9.22 -4.71 15.71
C LEU A 910 8.56 -5.02 14.37
N ASN A 911 8.77 -4.11 13.42
CA ASN A 911 8.26 -4.19 12.07
C ASN A 911 9.37 -3.93 11.05
N VAL A 912 9.04 -3.96 9.76
CA VAL A 912 10.04 -3.77 8.69
C VAL A 912 10.81 -2.44 8.85
N GLN A 913 10.14 -1.36 9.23
CA GLN A 913 10.74 -0.04 9.45
C GLN A 913 11.73 -0.07 10.64
N SER A 914 11.36 -0.71 11.75
CA SER A 914 12.23 -0.91 12.91
C SER A 914 13.49 -1.72 12.54
N TYR A 915 13.36 -2.79 11.74
CA TYR A 915 14.50 -3.58 11.27
C TYR A 915 15.46 -2.79 10.40
N ILE A 916 14.94 -1.94 9.52
CA ILE A 916 15.79 -1.05 8.71
C ILE A 916 16.53 -0.06 9.60
N GLY A 917 15.89 0.45 10.64
CA GLY A 917 16.54 1.27 11.66
C GLY A 917 17.70 0.54 12.34
N CYS A 918 17.52 -0.74 12.68
CA CYS A 918 18.59 -1.60 13.21
C CYS A 918 19.74 -1.80 12.21
N ILE A 919 19.44 -2.01 10.92
CA ILE A 919 20.45 -2.14 9.87
C ILE A 919 21.26 -0.83 9.76
N MET A 920 20.59 0.32 9.70
CA MET A 920 21.22 1.64 9.64
C MET A 920 22.10 1.93 10.84
N LEU A 921 21.63 1.60 12.04
CA LEU A 921 22.39 1.74 13.27
C LEU A 921 23.72 1.03 13.23
N GLY A 922 23.77 -0.15 12.59
CA GLY A 922 25.03 -0.88 12.38
C GLY A 922 26.13 0.01 11.79
N GLY A 923 25.79 0.97 10.94
CA GLY A 923 26.75 1.88 10.30
C GLY A 923 27.05 3.13 11.08
N ILE A 924 26.00 3.78 11.58
CA ILE A 924 26.15 5.04 12.31
C ILE A 924 26.94 4.80 13.59
N VAL A 925 26.67 3.69 14.29
CA VAL A 925 27.37 3.34 15.54
C VAL A 925 28.82 2.94 15.26
N VAL A 926 29.05 2.17 14.19
CA VAL A 926 30.39 1.81 13.74
C VAL A 926 31.20 3.06 13.37
N ASN A 927 30.61 4.07 12.74
CA ASN A 927 31.32 5.30 12.38
C ASN A 927 31.98 5.99 13.60
N ASN A 928 31.24 6.13 14.70
CA ASN A 928 31.76 6.71 15.94
C ASN A 928 32.92 5.88 16.53
N ALA A 929 32.80 4.56 16.43
CA ALA A 929 33.81 3.61 16.87
C ALA A 929 35.10 3.66 16.02
N ILE A 930 34.98 3.79 14.70
CA ILE A 930 36.10 3.88 13.75
C ILE A 930 37.04 5.01 14.14
N LEU A 931 36.48 6.22 14.36
CA LEU A 931 37.27 7.43 14.61
C LEU A 931 38.04 7.39 15.94
N LEU A 932 37.50 6.68 16.94
CA LEU A 932 38.15 6.47 18.23
C LEU A 932 39.28 5.45 18.10
N VAL A 933 39.03 4.31 17.46
CA VAL A 933 40.02 3.23 17.26
C VAL A 933 41.17 3.71 16.36
N ASP A 934 40.87 4.43 15.28
CA ASP A 934 41.89 4.99 14.38
C ASP A 934 42.81 5.99 15.12
N GLN A 935 42.24 6.90 15.90
CA GLN A 935 43.05 7.86 16.67
C GLN A 935 43.89 7.18 17.76
N ALA A 936 43.34 6.15 18.42
CA ALA A 936 44.10 5.36 19.38
C ALA A 936 45.29 4.66 18.70
N GLY A 937 45.08 4.06 17.53
CA GLY A 937 46.14 3.45 16.71
C GLY A 937 47.23 4.45 16.34
N GLN A 938 46.87 5.64 15.86
CA GLN A 938 47.85 6.69 15.52
C GLN A 938 48.67 7.15 16.72
N LEU A 939 48.06 7.27 17.91
CA LEU A 939 48.77 7.65 19.14
C LEU A 939 49.72 6.56 19.62
N VAL A 940 49.35 5.28 19.48
CA VAL A 940 50.25 4.15 19.73
C VAL A 940 51.44 4.18 18.77
N HIS A 941 51.21 4.45 17.47
CA HIS A 941 52.29 4.59 16.49
C HIS A 941 53.23 5.77 16.78
N LYS A 942 52.74 6.82 17.47
CA LYS A 942 53.54 7.96 17.96
C LYS A 942 54.30 7.69 19.26
N GLY A 943 54.25 6.44 19.78
CA GLY A 943 55.05 6.00 20.93
C GLY A 943 54.36 6.06 22.29
N LEU A 944 53.05 6.36 22.35
CA LEU A 944 52.29 6.32 23.60
C LEU A 944 51.96 4.87 24.02
N SER A 945 51.87 4.62 25.33
CA SER A 945 51.37 3.34 25.86
C SER A 945 49.93 3.11 25.39
N VAL A 946 49.50 1.85 25.24
CA VAL A 946 48.15 1.54 24.73
C VAL A 946 47.06 2.15 25.62
N ARG A 947 47.26 2.15 26.95
CA ARG A 947 46.31 2.74 27.90
C ARG A 947 46.23 4.25 27.80
N ASP A 948 47.37 4.93 27.70
CA ASP A 948 47.40 6.39 27.58
C ASP A 948 46.91 6.85 26.20
N ALA A 949 47.26 6.11 25.15
CA ALA A 949 46.80 6.37 23.79
C ALA A 949 45.29 6.28 23.66
N VAL A 950 44.67 5.25 24.25
CA VAL A 950 43.20 5.07 24.24
C VAL A 950 42.50 6.12 25.12
N SER A 951 43.06 6.47 26.28
CA SER A 951 42.51 7.50 27.15
C SER A 951 42.52 8.88 26.49
N GLU A 952 43.63 9.23 25.85
CA GLU A 952 43.79 10.49 25.13
C GLU A 952 42.98 10.52 23.82
N ALA A 953 42.88 9.40 23.09
CA ALA A 953 42.00 9.28 21.93
C ALA A 953 40.52 9.45 22.32
N GLY A 954 40.07 8.78 23.39
CA GLY A 954 38.72 8.94 23.91
C GLY A 954 38.42 10.38 24.30
N ARG A 955 39.32 11.04 25.03
CA ARG A 955 39.17 12.45 25.40
C ARG A 955 39.05 13.37 24.19
N ARG A 956 39.88 13.17 23.16
CA ARG A 956 39.86 13.97 21.92
C ARG A 956 38.60 13.73 21.09
N ARG A 957 38.03 12.51 21.14
CA ARG A 957 36.81 12.15 20.38
C ARG A 957 35.50 12.34 21.13
N LEU A 958 35.53 12.58 22.44
CA LEU A 958 34.32 12.72 23.24
C LEU A 958 33.38 13.82 22.74
N ARG A 959 33.89 15.05 22.58
CA ARG A 959 33.07 16.18 22.11
C ARG A 959 32.58 15.97 20.66
N PRO A 960 33.41 15.50 19.73
CA PRO A 960 32.98 15.24 18.35
C PRO A 960 31.93 14.14 18.23
N ILE A 961 32.12 13.02 18.93
CA ILE A 961 31.17 11.91 18.94
C ILE A 961 29.84 12.38 19.56
N LEU A 962 29.86 13.14 20.67
CA LEU A 962 28.64 13.70 21.25
C LEU A 962 27.96 14.70 20.30
N MET A 963 28.74 15.48 19.56
CA MET A 963 28.21 16.45 18.59
C MET A 963 27.47 15.74 17.44
N THR A 964 28.09 14.77 16.78
CA THR A 964 27.50 14.02 15.65
C THR A 964 26.27 13.21 16.10
N THR A 965 26.38 12.53 17.24
CA THR A 965 25.28 11.72 17.79
C THR A 965 24.09 12.55 18.22
N LEU A 966 24.29 13.67 18.94
CA LEU A 966 23.19 14.56 19.31
C LEU A 966 22.59 15.25 18.09
N THR A 967 23.40 15.65 17.11
CA THR A 967 22.91 16.24 15.86
C THR A 967 21.99 15.27 15.12
N THR A 968 22.38 13.98 15.06
CA THR A 968 21.55 12.93 14.44
C THR A 968 20.31 12.61 15.27
N ILE A 969 20.42 12.51 16.60
CA ILE A 969 19.30 12.26 17.50
C ILE A 969 18.26 13.37 17.40
N PHE A 970 18.69 14.64 17.52
CA PHE A 970 17.80 15.79 17.43
C PHE A 970 17.31 16.04 16.00
N GLY A 971 18.10 15.67 14.98
CA GLY A 971 17.69 15.68 13.58
C GLY A 971 16.51 14.74 13.31
N LEU A 972 16.49 13.59 13.97
CA LEU A 972 15.44 12.58 13.84
C LEU A 972 14.34 12.68 14.89
N LEU A 973 14.52 13.52 15.93
CA LEU A 973 13.57 13.62 17.03
C LEU A 973 12.15 14.00 16.57
N PRO A 974 11.92 14.98 15.66
CA PRO A 974 10.58 15.28 15.18
C PRO A 974 9.88 14.08 14.53
N LEU A 975 10.63 13.32 13.72
CA LEU A 975 10.13 12.11 13.07
C LEU A 975 9.88 10.98 14.08
N ALA A 976 10.77 10.81 15.06
CA ALA A 976 10.64 9.82 16.12
C ALA A 976 9.43 10.09 17.04
N LEU A 977 9.02 11.35 17.21
CA LEU A 977 7.81 11.68 17.96
C LEU A 977 6.53 11.27 17.22
N GLY A 978 6.58 11.06 15.90
CA GLY A 978 5.42 10.61 15.11
C GLY A 978 4.30 11.65 15.04
N ILE A 979 4.63 12.95 15.10
CA ILE A 979 3.61 14.00 15.10
C ILE A 979 3.18 14.30 13.66
N GLY A 980 1.88 14.24 13.40
CA GLY A 980 1.24 14.61 12.13
C GLY A 980 1.01 13.45 11.16
N GLU A 981 0.12 13.67 10.18
CA GLU A 981 -0.26 12.65 9.18
C GLU A 981 0.98 12.12 8.43
N GLY A 982 1.05 10.81 8.22
CA GLY A 982 2.16 10.13 7.53
C GLY A 982 3.45 9.94 8.35
N ALA A 983 3.59 10.56 9.53
CA ALA A 983 4.76 10.36 10.39
C ALA A 983 4.78 8.98 11.05
N ASP A 984 3.61 8.38 11.30
CA ASP A 984 3.46 7.05 11.91
C ASP A 984 4.17 5.95 11.11
N ALA A 985 4.20 6.08 9.78
CA ALA A 985 4.87 5.12 8.89
C ALA A 985 6.40 5.11 9.04
N GLN A 986 7.00 6.23 9.48
CA GLN A 986 8.46 6.40 9.59
C GLN A 986 8.94 6.51 11.04
N ALA A 987 8.03 6.70 12.00
CA ALA A 987 8.37 6.81 13.42
C ALA A 987 9.09 5.58 13.98
N PRO A 988 8.73 4.31 13.66
CA PRO A 988 9.45 3.14 14.18
C PRO A 988 10.92 3.09 13.74
N LEU A 989 11.19 3.47 12.49
CA LEU A 989 12.53 3.61 11.94
C LEU A 989 13.35 4.66 12.71
N ALA A 990 12.78 5.86 12.89
CA ALA A 990 13.43 6.94 13.62
C ALA A 990 13.62 6.63 15.11
N ARG A 991 12.65 6.00 15.77
CA ARG A 991 12.72 5.57 17.18
C ARG A 991 13.81 4.53 17.39
N ALA A 992 13.93 3.55 16.50
CA ALA A 992 15.01 2.58 16.53
C ALA A 992 16.37 3.30 16.47
N VAL A 993 16.59 4.16 15.47
CA VAL A 993 17.85 4.89 15.29
C VAL A 993 18.17 5.81 16.48
N VAL A 994 17.21 6.61 16.95
CA VAL A 994 17.41 7.52 18.09
C VAL A 994 17.73 6.74 19.36
N GLY A 995 16.97 5.67 19.65
CA GLY A 995 17.20 4.81 20.81
C GLY A 995 18.55 4.12 20.76
N GLY A 996 18.87 3.51 19.61
CA GLY A 996 20.12 2.81 19.39
C GLY A 996 21.34 3.74 19.47
N LEU A 997 21.27 4.97 18.95
CA LEU A 997 22.35 5.95 19.10
C LEU A 997 22.49 6.44 20.54
N THR A 998 21.38 6.68 21.24
CA THR A 998 21.42 7.10 22.64
C THR A 998 22.07 6.03 23.52
N GLY A 999 21.64 4.78 23.37
CA GLY A 999 22.20 3.65 24.12
C GLY A 999 23.64 3.33 23.71
N SER A 1000 23.92 3.25 22.41
CA SER A 1000 25.26 2.93 21.92
C SER A 1000 26.27 4.01 22.25
N THR A 1001 25.96 5.30 22.15
CA THR A 1001 26.95 6.36 22.40
C THR A 1001 27.46 6.32 23.83
N LEU A 1002 26.56 6.16 24.81
CA LEU A 1002 26.91 6.06 26.22
C LEU A 1002 27.78 4.83 26.52
N ILE A 1003 27.42 3.68 25.95
CA ILE A 1003 28.11 2.42 26.24
C ILE A 1003 29.39 2.28 25.42
N THR A 1004 29.40 2.71 24.15
CA THR A 1004 30.53 2.57 23.20
C THR A 1004 31.73 3.41 23.62
N LEU A 1005 31.50 4.64 24.09
CA LEU A 1005 32.55 5.52 24.63
C LEU A 1005 33.27 4.89 25.83
N VAL A 1006 32.68 3.88 26.47
CA VAL A 1006 33.23 3.19 27.63
C VAL A 1006 33.76 1.79 27.25
N LEU A 1007 32.99 1.04 26.47
CA LEU A 1007 33.28 -0.33 26.09
C LEU A 1007 34.44 -0.44 25.10
N ILE A 1008 34.49 0.39 24.05
CA ILE A 1008 35.53 0.29 23.03
C ILE A 1008 36.93 0.48 23.62
N PRO A 1009 37.20 1.48 24.48
CA PRO A 1009 38.46 1.59 25.19
C PRO A 1009 38.88 0.31 25.93
N ALA A 1010 37.95 -0.30 26.66
CA ALA A 1010 38.20 -1.53 27.41
C ALA A 1010 38.54 -2.70 26.47
N VAL A 1011 37.75 -2.89 25.40
CA VAL A 1011 37.93 -3.96 24.42
C VAL A 1011 39.23 -3.75 23.63
N TYR A 1012 39.52 -2.53 23.15
CA TYR A 1012 40.75 -2.22 22.42
C TYR A 1012 42.01 -2.55 23.24
N SER A 1013 42.02 -2.18 24.53
CA SER A 1013 43.13 -2.51 25.46
C SER A 1013 43.33 -4.01 25.69
N LEU A 1014 42.30 -4.82 25.46
CA LEU A 1014 42.35 -6.28 25.59
C LEU A 1014 42.93 -6.94 24.33
N PHE A 1015 42.56 -6.42 23.15
CA PHE A 1015 43.06 -6.92 21.87
C PHE A 1015 44.48 -6.42 21.52
N HIS A 1016 44.92 -5.29 22.08
CA HIS A 1016 46.27 -4.74 21.97
C HIS A 1016 46.96 -4.72 23.34
N PRO A 1017 47.47 -5.86 23.82
CA PRO A 1017 48.17 -5.89 25.09
C PRO A 1017 49.46 -5.05 25.01
N GLU A 1018 49.77 -4.32 26.08
CA GLU A 1018 51.04 -3.62 26.23
C GLU A 1018 52.19 -4.62 26.05
N LYS A 1019 53.18 -4.28 25.20
CA LYS A 1019 54.45 -5.01 25.20
C LYS A 1019 55.05 -4.84 26.59
N LYS A 1020 55.02 -5.90 27.40
CA LYS A 1020 55.83 -5.97 28.61
C LYS A 1020 57.28 -5.81 28.17
N GLU A 1021 57.95 -4.76 28.63
CA GLU A 1021 59.41 -4.77 28.68
C GLU A 1021 59.81 -6.05 29.43
N SER A 1022 60.50 -6.94 28.73
CA SER A 1022 61.15 -8.09 29.34
C SER A 1022 62.09 -7.56 30.43
N PRO A 1023 61.90 -7.94 31.70
CA PRO A 1023 62.85 -7.57 32.73
C PRO A 1023 64.16 -8.31 32.42
N ASN A 1024 65.19 -7.56 32.06
CA ASN A 1024 66.58 -7.98 32.25
C ASN A 1024 67.05 -7.43 33.59
#